data_AF-A0A1I6C381-F1
#
_entry.id   AF-A0A1I6C381-F1
#
_cell.length_a   1.000
_cell.length_b   1.000
_cell.length_c   1.000
_cell.angle_alpha   90.00
_cell.angle_beta   90.00
_cell.angle_gamma   90.00
#
_symmetry.space_group_name_H-M   'P 1'
#
loop_
_entity.id
_entity.type
_entity.pdbx_description
1 polymer ?
#
loop_
_entity_poly.entity_id
_entity_poly.type
_entity_poly.pdbx_seq_one_letter_code
_entity_poly.pdbx_strand_id
1 'polypeptide(L)'
;MIKGRSLVCFFLTMMFVLGGTTVSIAQADTEKTLEEEVNSYIKASGGTITVNYQSLETEDHYKFNDRMLVAAASTIKLPLALFVMKLADEGKIDLTQQLTYQKRHYYGGSGVIQYEAVGSRYTIEQLIEKAMIHSDNIAFIMLKEYVGTQDFVAFMKKIGGQYTYPGGRNVTSAYDLSLYAAELYHFSKSSPIGARLVGYLKNTVYNTTIPKGIKDVEVAHKVGMIPMNLIYNDIAIVFDDQPYTLAVTTSGLPYENSQQVIADIAAIVHKHHKAQTKPYYVLSKLTGGRLEKIKEDSLVKDSHYVKSGGLKTALIWYRDINLLKTAFSGVEASPPIIGKAVFLSLKGNVYGDAILKLKNMFADRKKTKNTLPKTHYFPSTVKQFMTTEDVPVYSATGELVEIGKLRANQVWVRTGEDRFWHFVSFGMQRGQVWKSNTIPVYGKVKTVEQKDSYLKYLKLLPNASVFEQPSLSADSLVLFQKEGIVRFLEERGEWFRVAVGGKVGFVHKGFAEEPVSEPIRLTFAGDAMMDWSVKETVRIKGAGYPFVHVKTELSASDLGIVNLETAVTDTAGKYTKEYNFKSDKFSLAGLKDAGFGLVSLANNHSFDYGMTGFRDTVEALEDSQLDFVGGGLTSEQAYAAKSYNIKGKKVKIMAFSKVLPDFSWVAGEAKPGLANGYELELMKRNIRKEKQDADYVFVYIHWGVEKSRKPEPFQRDWARQMIDSGADGIIGSHPHVLQGFEYYNGKPIAYSIGNFLFPDYVKGDKAQTGLLHLDIQDGDITLSFSPYRIVRDQIVPQSDQEREVVWRELEGLSYGEIEISNGLVLGTNSVIAGK
;
A
#
# COMPACT_ATOMS: atom_id res chain seq x y z
N MET A 1 -16.39 33.81 -34.30
CA MET A 1 -16.15 34.55 -33.04
C MET A 1 -14.92 33.91 -32.40
N ILE A 2 -13.68 34.35 -32.65
CA ILE A 2 -13.01 35.64 -32.32
C ILE A 2 -12.82 35.79 -30.81
N LYS A 3 -11.64 36.07 -30.21
CA LYS A 3 -10.17 36.08 -30.49
C LYS A 3 -9.52 36.13 -29.06
N GLY A 4 -8.30 35.70 -28.72
CA GLY A 4 -6.96 35.77 -29.33
C GLY A 4 -6.04 36.54 -28.34
N ARG A 5 -4.70 36.43 -28.30
CA ARG A 5 -3.69 35.67 -29.04
C ARG A 5 -2.39 35.72 -28.20
N SER A 6 -1.55 34.68 -28.24
CA SER A 6 -0.19 34.73 -27.69
C SER A 6 0.70 35.68 -28.49
N LEU A 7 1.73 36.26 -27.87
CA LEU A 7 2.94 36.65 -28.59
C LEU A 7 4.19 36.20 -27.82
N VAL A 8 4.94 35.28 -28.42
CA VAL A 8 6.33 35.01 -28.08
C VAL A 8 7.16 36.01 -28.88
N CYS A 9 8.01 36.79 -28.22
CA CYS A 9 9.01 37.60 -28.91
C CYS A 9 10.12 36.68 -29.43
N PHE A 10 10.26 36.60 -30.75
CA PHE A 10 11.44 36.05 -31.40
C PHE A 10 12.49 37.15 -31.56
N PHE A 11 13.76 36.82 -31.36
CA PHE A 11 14.88 37.73 -31.64
C PHE A 11 14.86 38.19 -33.10
N LEU A 12 15.05 39.49 -33.31
CA LEU A 12 15.29 40.07 -34.63
C LEU A 12 16.36 41.16 -34.49
N THR A 13 17.62 40.75 -34.66
CA THR A 13 18.77 41.65 -34.60
C THR A 13 18.75 42.57 -35.81
N MET A 14 18.40 43.84 -35.63
CA MET A 14 18.47 44.85 -36.68
C MET A 14 19.47 45.94 -36.27
N MET A 15 20.69 45.84 -36.81
CA MET A 15 21.70 46.89 -36.64
C MET A 15 21.33 48.09 -37.51
N PHE A 16 20.98 49.21 -36.87
CA PHE A 16 21.20 50.53 -37.44
C PHE A 16 22.33 51.21 -36.67
N VAL A 17 23.49 51.33 -37.32
CA VAL A 17 24.57 52.22 -36.86
C VAL A 17 24.38 53.56 -37.55
N LEU A 18 24.00 54.60 -36.80
CA LEU A 18 24.22 55.99 -37.16
C LEU A 18 24.12 56.87 -35.90
N GLY A 19 25.27 57.35 -35.41
CA GLY A 19 25.38 58.57 -34.60
C GLY A 19 24.90 58.55 -33.13
N GLY A 20 25.81 58.18 -32.22
CA GLY A 20 25.86 58.75 -30.86
C GLY A 20 24.91 58.18 -29.79
N THR A 21 25.46 57.94 -28.60
CA THR A 21 24.75 57.60 -27.34
C THR A 21 23.73 56.46 -27.39
N THR A 22 24.21 55.24 -27.13
CA THR A 22 23.36 54.14 -26.67
C THR A 22 22.85 54.42 -25.26
N VAL A 23 21.60 54.87 -25.12
CA VAL A 23 20.88 54.75 -23.84
C VAL A 23 20.28 53.35 -23.78
N SER A 24 20.92 52.47 -23.00
CA SER A 24 20.28 51.21 -22.63
C SER A 24 19.21 51.50 -21.59
N ILE A 25 17.95 51.54 -22.01
CA ILE A 25 16.84 51.35 -21.07
C ILE A 25 16.84 49.87 -20.74
N ALA A 26 17.49 49.51 -19.63
CA ALA A 26 17.29 48.21 -19.03
C ALA A 26 15.80 48.10 -18.68
N GLN A 27 15.09 47.26 -19.42
CA GLN A 27 13.72 46.90 -19.10
C GLN A 27 13.78 46.16 -17.77
N ALA A 28 13.30 46.81 -16.70
CA ALA A 28 13.26 46.17 -15.40
C ALA A 28 12.36 44.94 -15.50
N ASP A 29 12.95 43.75 -15.35
CA ASP A 29 12.17 42.56 -15.02
C ASP A 29 11.38 42.90 -13.76
N THR A 30 10.05 42.89 -13.88
CA THR A 30 9.18 43.02 -12.71
C THR A 30 9.42 41.79 -11.84
N GLU A 31 10.21 41.94 -10.78
CA GLU A 31 10.44 40.89 -9.80
C GLU A 31 9.08 40.40 -9.30
N LYS A 32 8.86 39.08 -9.39
CA LYS A 32 7.64 38.46 -8.87
C LYS A 32 7.53 38.71 -7.38
N THR A 33 6.33 38.95 -6.90
CA THR A 33 6.07 39.02 -5.46
C THR A 33 6.34 37.67 -4.78
N LEU A 34 6.58 37.69 -3.46
CA LEU A 34 6.72 36.48 -2.63
C LEU A 34 5.53 35.53 -2.84
N GLU A 35 4.31 36.07 -2.85
CA GLU A 35 3.08 35.29 -3.07
C GLU A 35 3.07 34.63 -4.44
N GLU A 36 3.38 35.35 -5.52
CA GLU A 36 3.41 34.78 -6.87
C GLU A 36 4.49 33.70 -7.02
N GLU A 37 5.68 33.89 -6.45
CA GLU A 37 6.78 32.94 -6.55
C GLU A 37 6.49 31.65 -5.77
N VAL A 38 6.03 31.75 -4.51
CA VAL A 38 5.69 30.57 -3.68
C VAL A 38 4.42 29.87 -4.18
N ASN A 39 3.34 30.60 -4.52
CA ASN A 39 2.12 29.98 -5.07
C ASN A 39 2.40 29.26 -6.40
N SER A 40 3.25 29.83 -7.27
CA SER A 40 3.66 29.19 -8.52
C SER A 40 4.48 27.93 -8.28
N TYR A 41 5.40 27.96 -7.31
CA TYR A 41 6.22 26.81 -6.93
C TYR A 41 5.35 25.68 -6.38
N ILE A 42 4.53 25.95 -5.36
CA ILE A 42 3.61 24.97 -4.74
C ILE A 42 2.72 24.28 -5.79
N LYS A 43 2.17 25.06 -6.74
CA LYS A 43 1.34 24.53 -7.83
C LYS A 43 2.09 23.58 -8.77
N ALA A 44 3.41 23.73 -8.90
CA ALA A 44 4.27 22.87 -9.72
C ALA A 44 4.82 21.66 -8.94
N SER A 45 5.00 21.78 -7.61
CA SER A 45 5.54 20.72 -6.75
C SER A 45 4.66 19.48 -6.63
N GLY A 46 3.33 19.68 -6.63
CA GLY A 46 2.36 18.63 -6.31
C GLY A 46 2.23 18.37 -4.81
N GLY A 47 1.40 17.37 -4.46
CA GLY A 47 1.05 17.06 -3.07
C GLY A 47 0.21 18.16 -2.39
N THR A 48 0.13 18.10 -1.06
CA THR A 48 -0.48 19.13 -0.22
C THR A 48 0.64 19.83 0.53
N ILE A 49 0.71 21.16 0.40
CA ILE A 49 1.73 22.00 1.05
C ILE A 49 1.00 23.09 1.84
N THR A 50 1.48 23.38 3.05
CA THR A 50 1.08 24.56 3.83
C THR A 50 2.32 25.37 4.22
N VAL A 51 2.19 26.69 4.26
CA VAL A 51 3.28 27.63 4.58
C VAL A 51 2.77 28.70 5.51
N ASN A 52 3.51 29.00 6.58
CA ASN A 52 3.34 30.19 7.38
C ASN A 52 4.72 30.85 7.56
N TYR A 53 4.87 32.05 6.99
CA TYR A 53 5.96 32.98 7.25
C TYR A 53 5.40 34.14 8.07
N GLN A 54 6.11 34.52 9.14
CA GLN A 54 5.72 35.61 10.02
C GLN A 54 6.99 36.28 10.55
N SER A 55 7.16 37.57 10.25
CA SER A 55 8.16 38.43 10.90
C SER A 55 7.88 38.53 12.39
N LEU A 56 8.94 38.54 13.21
CA LEU A 56 8.85 38.68 14.67
C LEU A 56 9.03 40.14 15.12
N GLU A 57 9.30 41.06 14.18
CA GLU A 57 9.52 42.49 14.44
C GLU A 57 8.60 43.41 13.64
N THR A 58 8.03 42.93 12.53
CA THR A 58 7.10 43.66 11.66
C THR A 58 5.79 42.90 11.48
N GLU A 59 4.76 43.53 10.91
CA GLU A 59 3.49 42.87 10.57
C GLU A 59 3.60 41.98 9.31
N ASP A 60 4.77 41.91 8.67
CA ASP A 60 4.98 41.17 7.42
C ASP A 60 4.78 39.66 7.61
N HIS A 61 3.96 39.08 6.75
CA HIS A 61 3.62 37.68 6.80
C HIS A 61 3.17 37.15 5.45
N TYR A 62 3.26 35.83 5.28
CA TYR A 62 2.72 35.11 4.12
C TYR A 62 2.14 33.78 4.60
N LYS A 63 0.95 33.45 4.10
CA LYS A 63 0.12 32.34 4.58
C LYS A 63 -0.45 31.59 3.40
N PHE A 64 -0.15 30.29 3.30
CA PHE A 64 -0.73 29.40 2.30
C PHE A 64 -1.28 28.17 3.01
N ASN A 65 -2.62 28.06 3.06
CA ASN A 65 -3.33 26.99 3.78
C ASN A 65 -2.84 26.80 5.23
N ASP A 66 -2.35 27.85 5.89
CA ASP A 66 -1.58 27.74 7.14
C ASP A 66 -2.35 27.17 8.33
N ARG A 67 -3.68 27.30 8.31
CA ARG A 67 -4.63 26.72 9.27
C ARG A 67 -5.12 25.31 8.90
N MET A 68 -4.63 24.71 7.81
CA MET A 68 -5.02 23.35 7.45
C MET A 68 -4.49 22.35 8.49
N LEU A 69 -5.35 21.41 8.88
CA LEU A 69 -5.00 20.35 9.82
C LEU A 69 -4.04 19.35 9.15
N VAL A 70 -2.85 19.18 9.72
CA VAL A 70 -1.84 18.21 9.28
C VAL A 70 -1.37 17.35 10.46
N ALA A 71 -0.78 16.17 10.20
CA ALA A 71 -0.13 15.42 11.27
C ALA A 71 1.12 16.17 11.73
N ALA A 72 1.32 16.31 13.05
CA ALA A 72 2.48 17.04 13.58
C ALA A 72 3.79 16.26 13.43
N ALA A 73 3.72 14.92 13.37
CA ALA A 73 4.90 14.06 13.40
C ALA A 73 5.79 14.41 14.62
N SER A 74 7.11 14.60 14.40
CA SER A 74 8.04 15.04 15.46
C SER A 74 8.13 16.56 15.67
N THR A 75 7.35 17.41 14.99
CA THR A 75 7.35 18.86 15.31
C THR A 75 6.67 19.12 16.66
N ILE A 76 5.74 18.25 17.10
CA ILE A 76 5.08 18.32 18.42
C ILE A 76 6.06 18.28 19.61
N LYS A 77 7.30 17.84 19.39
CA LYS A 77 8.34 17.83 20.42
C LYS A 77 8.73 19.25 20.83
N LEU A 78 8.65 20.22 19.90
CA LEU A 78 8.98 21.63 20.14
C LEU A 78 8.11 22.24 21.26
N PRO A 79 6.76 22.25 21.19
CA PRO A 79 5.94 22.80 22.26
C PRO A 79 6.05 22.01 23.58
N LEU A 80 6.36 20.70 23.56
CA LEU A 80 6.61 19.95 24.80
C LEU A 80 7.91 20.41 25.46
N ALA A 81 8.99 20.52 24.70
CA ALA A 81 10.27 21.01 25.21
C ALA A 81 10.14 22.45 25.74
N LEU A 82 9.44 23.31 25.00
CA LEU A 82 9.13 24.69 25.43
C LEU A 82 8.33 24.71 26.75
N PHE A 83 7.35 23.81 26.91
CA PHE A 83 6.57 23.69 28.15
C PHE A 83 7.46 23.32 29.34
N VAL A 84 8.26 22.26 29.22
CA VAL A 84 9.13 21.79 30.31
C VAL A 84 10.17 22.84 30.67
N MET A 85 10.76 23.50 29.67
CA MET A 85 11.75 24.56 29.87
C MET A 85 11.17 25.82 30.53
N LYS A 86 9.92 26.20 30.21
CA LYS A 86 9.22 27.30 30.92
C LYS A 86 8.89 26.94 32.37
N LEU A 87 8.44 25.71 32.64
CA LEU A 87 8.22 25.24 34.01
C LEU A 87 9.54 25.22 34.83
N ALA A 88 10.67 24.91 34.19
CA ALA A 88 11.99 25.00 34.83
C ALA A 88 12.41 26.45 35.14
N ASP A 89 12.18 27.38 34.21
CA ASP A 89 12.43 28.81 34.40
C ASP A 89 11.54 29.43 35.50
N GLU A 90 10.30 28.94 35.63
CA GLU A 90 9.38 29.24 36.74
C GLU A 90 9.75 28.53 38.06
N GLY A 91 10.84 27.75 38.11
CA GLY A 91 11.30 27.03 39.30
C GLY A 91 10.44 25.82 39.72
N LYS A 92 9.54 25.35 38.84
CA LYS A 92 8.60 24.25 39.10
C LYS A 92 9.15 22.86 38.73
N ILE A 93 10.18 22.81 37.88
CA ILE A 93 10.89 21.59 37.47
C ILE A 93 12.39 21.78 37.66
N ASP A 94 13.04 20.84 38.33
CA ASP A 94 14.50 20.75 38.37
C ASP A 94 15.01 19.99 37.13
N LEU A 95 15.71 20.69 36.23
CA LEU A 95 16.28 20.11 35.02
C LEU A 95 17.32 19.00 35.29
N THR A 96 17.91 18.97 36.48
CA THR A 96 18.86 17.94 36.91
C THR A 96 18.18 16.67 37.43
N GLN A 97 16.87 16.70 37.71
CA GLN A 97 16.11 15.53 38.14
C GLN A 97 16.24 14.40 37.11
N GLN A 98 16.58 13.20 37.59
CA GLN A 98 16.71 12.02 36.73
C GLN A 98 15.39 11.26 36.58
N LEU A 99 15.06 10.93 35.34
CA LEU A 99 14.01 9.98 34.97
C LEU A 99 14.66 8.67 34.51
N THR A 100 14.03 7.54 34.86
CA THR A 100 14.51 6.20 34.47
C THR A 100 13.79 5.73 33.22
N TYR A 101 14.55 5.29 32.20
CA TYR A 101 14.02 4.67 31.00
C TYR A 101 13.47 3.27 31.33
N GLN A 102 12.19 3.03 31.05
CA GLN A 102 11.47 1.78 31.35
C GLN A 102 10.96 1.11 30.06
N LYS A 103 10.74 -0.21 30.08
CA LYS A 103 10.30 -0.98 28.89
C LYS A 103 9.04 -0.40 28.22
N ARG A 104 8.12 0.21 28.99
CA ARG A 104 6.91 0.87 28.44
C ARG A 104 7.18 2.14 27.63
N HIS A 105 8.34 2.77 27.80
CA HIS A 105 8.72 3.99 27.08
C HIS A 105 9.33 3.67 25.70
N TYR A 106 9.66 2.41 25.42
CA TYR A 106 10.30 2.02 24.15
C TYR A 106 9.40 2.35 22.96
N TYR A 107 9.97 3.08 22.00
CA TYR A 107 9.32 3.41 20.74
C TYR A 107 10.43 3.60 19.69
N GLY A 108 10.32 2.86 18.57
CA GLY A 108 11.33 2.87 17.52
C GLY A 108 11.33 4.15 16.67
N GLY A 109 12.13 4.17 15.60
CA GLY A 109 12.23 5.31 14.69
C GLY A 109 13.40 6.23 15.04
N SER A 110 13.15 7.54 15.19
CA SER A 110 14.22 8.50 15.55
C SER A 110 14.52 8.49 17.05
N GLY A 111 15.80 8.45 17.38
CA GLY A 111 16.31 8.48 18.75
C GLY A 111 17.57 7.64 18.96
N VAL A 112 18.26 7.93 20.04
CA VAL A 112 19.46 7.23 20.50
C VAL A 112 19.19 6.38 21.74
N ILE A 113 18.21 6.74 22.58
CA ILE A 113 17.86 6.00 23.80
C ILE A 113 17.32 4.59 23.48
N GLN A 114 16.79 4.35 22.27
CA GLN A 114 16.29 3.03 21.86
C GLN A 114 17.37 1.94 21.80
N TYR A 115 18.65 2.32 21.77
CA TYR A 115 19.81 1.43 21.77
C TYR A 115 20.42 1.24 23.17
N GLU A 116 19.88 1.93 24.18
CA GLU A 116 20.38 1.96 25.54
C GLU A 116 19.66 0.94 26.42
N ALA A 117 20.31 0.54 27.52
CA ALA A 117 19.72 -0.45 28.43
C ALA A 117 18.45 0.09 29.12
N VAL A 118 17.40 -0.73 29.18
CA VAL A 118 16.24 -0.45 30.05
C VAL A 118 16.74 -0.39 31.50
N GLY A 119 16.42 0.71 32.19
CA GLY A 119 16.99 1.05 33.50
C GLY A 119 17.99 2.21 33.46
N SER A 120 18.51 2.60 32.29
CA SER A 120 19.33 3.80 32.12
C SER A 120 18.59 5.05 32.61
N ARG A 121 19.34 6.00 33.19
CA ARG A 121 18.81 7.24 33.76
C ARG A 121 19.31 8.45 32.98
N TYR A 122 18.42 9.42 32.79
CA TYR A 122 18.71 10.67 32.11
C TYR A 122 18.14 11.83 32.92
N THR A 123 18.87 12.94 33.00
CA THR A 123 18.30 14.19 33.51
C THR A 123 17.20 14.69 32.56
N ILE A 124 16.25 15.48 33.07
CA ILE A 124 15.22 16.12 32.24
C ILE A 124 15.87 16.95 31.13
N GLU A 125 16.97 17.65 31.42
CA GLU A 125 17.77 18.35 30.41
C GLU A 125 18.29 17.43 29.29
N GLN A 126 18.91 16.30 29.62
CA GLN A 126 19.40 15.33 28.63
C GLN A 126 18.28 14.75 27.76
N LEU A 127 17.07 14.61 28.30
CA LEU A 127 15.91 14.18 27.53
C LEU A 127 15.44 15.28 26.57
N ILE A 128 15.42 16.55 27.00
CA ILE A 128 15.08 17.69 26.13
C ILE A 128 16.10 17.82 25.00
N GLU A 129 17.40 17.78 25.33
CA GLU A 129 18.51 17.78 24.37
C GLU A 129 18.31 16.68 23.31
N LYS A 130 18.14 15.42 23.72
CA LYS A 130 17.95 14.29 22.80
C LYS A 130 16.65 14.38 21.98
N ALA A 131 15.57 14.88 22.57
CA ALA A 131 14.29 15.08 21.88
C ALA A 131 14.38 16.17 20.79
N MET A 132 15.25 17.18 20.96
CA MET A 132 15.50 18.22 19.96
C MET A 132 16.55 17.78 18.94
N ILE A 133 17.76 17.41 19.40
CA ILE A 133 18.93 17.15 18.54
C ILE A 133 18.77 15.88 17.70
N HIS A 134 18.42 14.77 18.34
CA HIS A 134 18.27 13.45 17.71
C HIS A 134 16.82 13.12 17.36
N SER A 135 15.90 14.07 17.57
CA SER A 135 14.46 13.85 17.43
C SER A 135 13.98 12.62 18.22
N ASP A 136 14.53 12.35 19.41
CA ASP A 136 14.34 11.09 20.13
C ASP A 136 12.89 10.85 20.59
N ASN A 137 12.35 9.68 20.24
CA ASN A 137 10.97 9.27 20.54
C ASN A 137 10.77 8.85 22.00
N ILE A 138 11.74 8.16 22.61
CA ILE A 138 11.67 7.70 23.99
C ILE A 138 11.79 8.89 24.93
N ALA A 139 12.68 9.84 24.63
CA ALA A 139 12.81 11.08 25.40
C ALA A 139 11.51 11.90 25.41
N PHE A 140 10.84 12.02 24.26
CA PHE A 140 9.53 12.67 24.16
C PHE A 140 8.46 11.96 25.01
N ILE A 141 8.43 10.62 25.00
CA ILE A 141 7.48 9.84 25.81
C ILE A 141 7.75 10.04 27.30
N MET A 142 9.00 9.95 27.75
CA MET A 142 9.39 10.14 29.14
C MET A 142 9.05 11.54 29.65
N LEU A 143 9.34 12.59 28.87
CA LEU A 143 9.00 13.97 29.23
C LEU A 143 7.49 14.18 29.31
N LYS A 144 6.71 13.63 28.36
CA LYS A 144 5.25 13.78 28.33
C LYS A 144 4.54 12.96 29.43
N GLU A 145 5.11 11.82 29.83
CA GLU A 145 4.67 11.05 31.00
C GLU A 145 4.93 11.86 32.29
N TYR A 146 6.10 12.49 32.41
CA TYR A 146 6.49 13.27 33.58
C TYR A 146 5.67 14.55 33.79
N VAL A 147 5.47 15.39 32.76
CA VAL A 147 4.71 16.66 32.90
C VAL A 147 3.19 16.51 32.77
N GLY A 148 2.70 15.31 32.45
CA GLY A 148 1.27 15.07 32.21
C GLY A 148 0.77 15.59 30.86
N THR A 149 -0.06 14.78 30.19
CA THR A 149 -0.61 15.16 28.87
C THR A 149 -1.67 16.26 28.97
N GLN A 150 -2.42 16.37 30.09
CA GLN A 150 -3.44 17.42 30.24
C GLN A 150 -2.82 18.81 30.37
N ASP A 151 -1.78 18.97 31.20
CA ASP A 151 -1.11 20.26 31.40
C ASP A 151 -0.35 20.70 30.14
N PHE A 152 0.28 19.76 29.43
CA PHE A 152 0.89 20.03 28.11
C PHE A 152 -0.15 20.54 27.09
N VAL A 153 -1.35 19.94 27.05
CA VAL A 153 -2.45 20.40 26.18
C VAL A 153 -2.96 21.78 26.62
N ALA A 154 -3.10 22.02 27.92
CA ALA A 154 -3.51 23.32 28.46
C ALA A 154 -2.48 24.43 28.12
N PHE A 155 -1.18 24.11 28.20
CA PHE A 155 -0.09 25.00 27.83
C PHE A 155 -0.16 25.42 26.35
N MET A 156 -0.30 24.47 25.43
CA MET A 156 -0.42 24.80 24.00
C MET A 156 -1.67 25.63 23.70
N LYS A 157 -2.80 25.38 24.39
CA LYS A 157 -4.01 26.21 24.29
C LYS A 157 -3.79 27.64 24.80
N LYS A 158 -3.02 27.80 25.89
CA LYS A 158 -2.67 29.10 26.46
C LYS A 158 -1.86 29.97 25.49
N ILE A 159 -1.02 29.36 24.65
CA ILE A 159 -0.28 30.05 23.56
C ILE A 159 -1.21 30.41 22.36
N GLY A 160 -2.39 29.82 22.27
CA GLY A 160 -3.35 30.04 21.18
C GLY A 160 -3.40 28.94 20.13
N GLY A 161 -2.75 27.79 20.37
CA GLY A 161 -2.78 26.64 19.47
C GLY A 161 -4.18 26.07 19.29
N GLN A 162 -4.59 25.88 18.02
CA GLN A 162 -5.94 25.46 17.65
C GLN A 162 -6.10 23.92 17.66
N TYR A 163 -5.05 23.17 17.39
CA TYR A 163 -5.07 21.71 17.20
C TYR A 163 -4.31 20.96 18.29
N THR A 164 -4.66 21.26 19.54
CA THR A 164 -3.98 20.78 20.75
C THR A 164 -4.46 19.41 21.21
N TYR A 165 -3.95 18.35 20.55
CA TYR A 165 -4.37 16.94 20.73
C TYR A 165 -5.90 16.70 20.64
N PRO A 166 -6.59 17.14 19.57
CA PRO A 166 -8.03 16.94 19.42
C PRO A 166 -8.37 15.45 19.32
N GLY A 167 -8.99 14.91 20.37
CA GLY A 167 -9.27 13.48 20.51
C GLY A 167 -8.00 12.63 20.74
N GLY A 168 -6.95 13.20 21.33
CA GLY A 168 -5.67 12.50 21.57
C GLY A 168 -4.78 12.34 20.33
N ARG A 169 -5.17 12.91 19.18
CA ARG A 169 -4.44 12.78 17.91
C ARG A 169 -3.24 13.73 17.84
N ASN A 170 -2.10 13.25 17.31
CA ASN A 170 -0.88 14.05 17.14
C ASN A 170 -0.93 14.89 15.83
N VAL A 171 -1.71 15.98 15.86
CA VAL A 171 -1.97 16.87 14.72
C VAL A 171 -1.62 18.33 15.07
N THR A 172 -1.44 19.17 14.06
CA THR A 172 -1.07 20.59 14.17
C THR A 172 -1.49 21.35 12.91
N SER A 173 -1.08 22.61 12.77
CA SER A 173 -1.12 23.41 11.55
C SER A 173 0.19 24.22 11.42
N ALA A 174 0.49 24.77 10.25
CA ALA A 174 1.64 25.67 10.10
C ALA A 174 1.49 26.93 10.98
N TYR A 175 0.26 27.41 11.16
CA TYR A 175 -0.09 28.48 12.10
C TYR A 175 0.28 28.12 13.55
N ASP A 176 -0.17 26.96 14.05
CA ASP A 176 0.12 26.50 15.42
C ASP A 176 1.64 26.35 15.65
N LEU A 177 2.37 25.80 14.66
CA LEU A 177 3.82 25.64 14.74
C LEU A 177 4.56 26.99 14.81
N SER A 178 4.13 27.99 14.02
CA SER A 178 4.69 29.34 14.07
C SER A 178 4.43 30.02 15.42
N LEU A 179 3.26 29.82 16.05
CA LEU A 179 3.01 30.33 17.41
C LEU A 179 4.00 29.77 18.43
N TYR A 180 4.26 28.44 18.40
CA TYR A 180 5.21 27.83 19.35
C TYR A 180 6.66 28.28 19.10
N ALA A 181 7.03 28.53 17.84
CA ALA A 181 8.34 29.06 17.49
C ALA A 181 8.52 30.54 17.89
N ALA A 182 7.49 31.37 17.72
CA ALA A 182 7.49 32.77 18.17
C ALA A 182 7.57 32.87 19.70
N GLU A 183 6.78 32.06 20.41
CA GLU A 183 6.84 31.98 21.87
C GLU A 183 8.23 31.53 22.38
N LEU A 184 8.88 30.59 21.67
CA LEU A 184 10.26 30.21 21.97
C LEU A 184 11.25 31.35 21.68
N TYR A 185 11.09 32.11 20.59
CA TYR A 185 11.94 33.26 20.30
C TYR A 185 11.86 34.29 21.44
N HIS A 186 10.67 34.74 21.83
CA HIS A 186 10.51 35.71 22.92
C HIS A 186 11.01 35.16 24.27
N PHE A 187 10.80 33.87 24.55
CA PHE A 187 11.37 33.20 25.72
C PHE A 187 12.91 33.17 25.69
N SER A 188 13.53 32.94 24.53
CA SER A 188 14.99 32.94 24.38
C SER A 188 15.64 34.31 24.57
N LYS A 189 14.91 35.40 24.29
CA LYS A 189 15.35 36.78 24.53
C LYS A 189 15.28 37.19 26.01
N SER A 190 14.49 36.48 26.81
CA SER A 190 14.19 36.82 28.21
C SER A 190 14.73 35.83 29.24
N SER A 191 15.02 34.58 28.85
CA SER A 191 15.54 33.52 29.71
C SER A 191 16.78 32.82 29.12
N PRO A 192 17.85 32.62 29.91
CA PRO A 192 18.97 31.73 29.54
C PRO A 192 18.56 30.28 29.28
N ILE A 193 17.46 29.81 29.90
CA ILE A 193 16.90 28.47 29.66
C ILE A 193 16.23 28.44 28.28
N GLY A 194 15.47 29.50 27.91
CA GLY A 194 14.95 29.68 26.56
C GLY A 194 16.04 29.71 25.49
N ALA A 195 17.13 30.43 25.74
CA ALA A 195 18.29 30.48 24.83
C ALA A 195 18.96 29.10 24.66
N ARG A 196 19.00 28.28 25.72
CA ARG A 196 19.52 26.91 25.68
C ARG A 196 18.69 25.99 24.78
N LEU A 197 17.36 26.09 24.84
CA LEU A 197 16.45 25.34 23.98
C LEU A 197 16.62 25.72 22.49
N VAL A 198 16.81 27.00 22.18
CA VAL A 198 17.21 27.46 20.83
C VAL A 198 18.54 26.82 20.41
N GLY A 199 19.52 26.75 21.33
CA GLY A 199 20.80 26.09 21.10
C GLY A 199 20.65 24.61 20.67
N TYR A 200 19.78 23.84 21.31
CA TYR A 200 19.54 22.44 20.91
C TYR A 200 18.90 22.32 19.51
N LEU A 201 18.04 23.27 19.13
CA LEU A 201 17.40 23.30 17.82
C LEU A 201 18.32 23.76 16.68
N LYS A 202 19.39 24.51 17.00
CA LYS A 202 20.48 24.81 16.04
C LYS A 202 21.42 23.62 15.82
N ASN A 203 21.55 22.73 16.81
CA ASN A 203 22.47 21.59 16.79
C ASN A 203 21.80 20.25 16.37
N THR A 204 20.59 20.29 15.83
CA THR A 204 19.89 19.10 15.31
C THR A 204 20.65 18.41 14.17
N VAL A 205 20.55 17.08 14.11
CA VAL A 205 21.23 16.29 13.06
C VAL A 205 20.50 16.30 11.71
N TYR A 206 19.35 16.97 11.61
CA TYR A 206 18.39 16.85 10.49
C TYR A 206 18.32 18.08 9.56
N ASN A 207 19.45 18.54 9.02
CA ASN A 207 19.57 19.82 8.31
C ASN A 207 19.21 19.81 6.80
N THR A 208 18.33 18.91 6.36
CA THR A 208 18.02 18.67 4.93
C THR A 208 16.88 19.51 4.35
N THR A 209 16.25 20.35 5.17
CA THR A 209 14.97 21.05 4.91
C THR A 209 15.16 22.57 4.94
N ILE A 210 14.61 23.33 5.90
CA ILE A 210 14.77 24.81 5.93
C ILE A 210 16.26 25.23 5.92
N PRO A 211 17.17 24.63 6.70
CA PRO A 211 18.61 24.95 6.66
C PRO A 211 19.33 24.57 5.34
N LYS A 212 18.69 23.79 4.47
CA LYS A 212 19.24 23.51 3.12
C LYS A 212 18.96 24.68 2.17
N GLY A 213 17.86 25.40 2.39
CA GLY A 213 17.47 26.60 1.63
C GLY A 213 18.10 27.91 2.13
N ILE A 214 18.36 27.99 3.44
CA ILE A 214 18.89 29.18 4.13
C ILE A 214 20.26 28.83 4.73
N LYS A 215 21.33 29.52 4.32
CA LYS A 215 22.73 29.11 4.61
C LYS A 215 23.62 30.22 5.17
N ASP A 216 23.15 31.44 5.11
CA ASP A 216 23.88 32.68 5.37
C ASP A 216 23.49 33.36 6.69
N VAL A 217 22.52 32.77 7.41
CA VAL A 217 22.09 33.15 8.76
C VAL A 217 21.85 31.90 9.61
N GLU A 218 21.84 32.03 10.93
CA GLU A 218 21.56 30.89 11.81
C GLU A 218 20.07 30.48 11.76
N VAL A 219 19.83 29.17 11.77
CA VAL A 219 18.48 28.59 11.73
C VAL A 219 18.34 27.62 12.91
N ALA A 220 17.37 27.85 13.79
CA ALA A 220 17.00 26.91 14.85
C ALA A 220 15.68 26.25 14.46
N HIS A 221 15.67 24.93 14.24
CA HIS A 221 14.51 24.27 13.63
C HIS A 221 14.19 22.88 14.18
N LYS A 222 12.94 22.43 13.96
CA LYS A 222 12.48 21.09 14.33
C LYS A 222 11.74 20.42 13.17
N VAL A 223 12.40 19.47 12.53
CA VAL A 223 11.75 18.57 11.57
C VAL A 223 10.72 17.65 12.25
N GLY A 224 9.66 17.32 11.50
CA GLY A 224 8.72 16.26 11.80
C GLY A 224 8.50 15.38 10.59
N MET A 225 8.79 14.08 10.71
CA MET A 225 8.73 13.16 9.58
C MET A 225 7.91 11.91 9.88
N ILE A 226 7.09 11.48 8.91
CA ILE A 226 6.46 10.17 8.85
C ILE A 226 6.56 9.69 7.39
N PRO A 227 7.75 9.20 6.94
CA PRO A 227 7.98 8.86 5.53
C PRO A 227 6.96 7.87 4.95
N MET A 228 6.48 6.94 5.77
CA MET A 228 5.44 5.96 5.36
C MET A 228 4.11 6.60 4.95
N ASN A 229 3.78 7.76 5.50
CA ASN A 229 2.56 8.51 5.18
C ASN A 229 2.85 9.68 4.22
N LEU A 230 4.05 9.74 3.64
CA LEU A 230 4.52 10.85 2.79
C LEU A 230 4.44 12.23 3.48
N ILE A 231 4.60 12.27 4.81
CA ILE A 231 4.48 13.50 5.62
C ILE A 231 5.86 13.99 6.04
N TYR A 232 6.17 15.24 5.69
CA TYR A 232 7.39 15.93 6.05
C TYR A 232 7.12 17.38 6.39
N ASN A 233 7.46 17.76 7.61
CA ASN A 233 7.24 19.09 8.16
C ASN A 233 8.55 19.65 8.67
N ASP A 234 8.66 20.98 8.65
CA ASP A 234 9.69 21.71 9.33
C ASP A 234 9.14 23.02 9.90
N ILE A 235 9.71 23.45 11.02
CA ILE A 235 9.41 24.72 11.68
C ILE A 235 10.72 25.32 12.18
N ALA A 236 11.01 26.54 11.75
CA ALA A 236 12.24 27.25 12.08
C ALA A 236 11.99 28.63 12.69
N ILE A 237 12.92 29.05 13.55
CA ILE A 237 13.23 30.44 13.83
C ILE A 237 14.50 30.77 13.02
N VAL A 238 14.43 31.79 12.18
CA VAL A 238 15.55 32.27 11.35
C VAL A 238 16.08 33.56 11.97
N PHE A 239 17.37 33.57 12.30
CA PHE A 239 18.05 34.68 12.99
C PHE A 239 18.78 35.57 11.97
N ASP A 240 17.99 36.21 11.11
CA ASP A 240 18.44 37.31 10.25
C ASP A 240 18.41 38.65 11.01
N ASP A 241 18.79 39.75 10.36
CA ASP A 241 18.74 41.12 10.93
C ASP A 241 17.33 41.50 11.42
N GLN A 242 16.27 40.94 10.81
CA GLN A 242 14.90 40.96 11.33
C GLN A 242 14.41 39.51 11.50
N PRO A 243 14.47 38.93 12.70
CA PRO A 243 14.12 37.52 12.90
C PRO A 243 12.69 37.18 12.50
N TYR A 244 12.48 35.96 12.01
CA TYR A 244 11.17 35.48 11.59
C TYR A 244 10.97 33.99 11.86
N THR A 245 9.70 33.57 11.91
CA THR A 245 9.32 32.14 11.92
C THR A 245 8.92 31.67 10.52
N LEU A 246 9.32 30.45 10.18
CA LEU A 246 8.87 29.78 8.96
C LEU A 246 8.44 28.33 9.27
N ALA A 247 7.16 28.04 9.09
CA ALA A 247 6.60 26.69 9.07
C ALA A 247 6.33 26.26 7.62
N VAL A 248 6.79 25.08 7.24
CA VAL A 248 6.42 24.43 5.97
C VAL A 248 6.04 22.98 6.24
N THR A 249 4.86 22.55 5.81
CA THR A 249 4.37 21.19 6.00
C THR A 249 3.98 20.57 4.67
N THR A 250 4.42 19.35 4.39
CA THR A 250 4.09 18.61 3.16
C THR A 250 3.40 17.28 3.48
N SER A 251 2.44 16.89 2.64
CA SER A 251 1.90 15.53 2.59
C SER A 251 1.64 15.08 1.15
N GLY A 252 1.76 13.78 0.88
CA GLY A 252 1.55 13.22 -0.46
C GLY A 252 2.70 13.48 -1.44
N LEU A 253 3.92 13.72 -0.94
CA LEU A 253 5.14 13.85 -1.73
C LEU A 253 6.19 12.81 -1.31
N PRO A 254 6.95 12.20 -2.24
CA PRO A 254 8.12 11.38 -1.91
C PRO A 254 9.10 12.10 -0.99
N TYR A 255 9.92 11.34 -0.25
CA TYR A 255 10.78 11.88 0.80
C TYR A 255 11.75 12.95 0.28
N GLU A 256 12.54 12.63 -0.76
CA GLU A 256 13.52 13.57 -1.34
C GLU A 256 12.82 14.81 -1.91
N ASN A 257 11.66 14.63 -2.55
CA ASN A 257 10.84 15.71 -3.08
C ASN A 257 10.34 16.64 -1.96
N SER A 258 9.84 16.10 -0.85
CA SER A 258 9.40 16.91 0.30
C SER A 258 10.52 17.74 0.89
N GLN A 259 11.71 17.15 1.07
CA GLN A 259 12.87 17.88 1.57
C GLN A 259 13.28 19.02 0.63
N GLN A 260 13.28 18.77 -0.68
CA GLN A 260 13.61 19.78 -1.68
C GLN A 260 12.55 20.90 -1.72
N VAL A 261 11.27 20.56 -1.67
CA VAL A 261 10.16 21.52 -1.64
C VAL A 261 10.23 22.45 -0.43
N ILE A 262 10.52 21.90 0.76
CA ILE A 262 10.69 22.71 1.98
C ILE A 262 11.92 23.64 1.84
N ALA A 263 13.04 23.13 1.32
CA ALA A 263 14.25 23.92 1.11
C ALA A 263 14.06 25.04 0.07
N ASP A 264 13.38 24.77 -1.04
CA ASP A 264 13.14 25.75 -2.11
C ASP A 264 12.18 26.85 -1.65
N ILE A 265 11.09 26.48 -0.94
CA ILE A 265 10.17 27.46 -0.33
C ILE A 265 10.93 28.33 0.70
N ALA A 266 11.80 27.73 1.52
CA ALA A 266 12.62 28.48 2.47
C ALA A 266 13.59 29.45 1.77
N ALA A 267 14.22 29.04 0.67
CA ALA A 267 15.09 29.91 -0.13
C ALA A 267 14.32 31.07 -0.77
N ILE A 268 13.11 30.83 -1.30
CA ILE A 268 12.23 31.88 -1.87
C ILE A 268 11.82 32.87 -0.77
N VAL A 269 11.32 32.37 0.37
CA VAL A 269 10.93 33.23 1.51
C VAL A 269 12.10 34.07 1.99
N HIS A 270 13.28 33.48 2.18
CA HIS A 270 14.47 34.20 2.67
C HIS A 270 14.98 35.26 1.68
N LYS A 271 14.98 34.96 0.37
CA LYS A 271 15.30 35.92 -0.70
C LYS A 271 14.40 37.16 -0.62
N HIS A 272 13.09 36.98 -0.46
CA HIS A 272 12.12 38.07 -0.37
C HIS A 272 12.24 38.86 0.94
N HIS A 273 12.43 38.16 2.06
CA HIS A 273 12.72 38.79 3.35
C HIS A 273 13.95 39.72 3.24
N LYS A 274 15.08 39.24 2.68
CA LYS A 274 16.29 40.05 2.45
C LYS A 274 16.16 41.14 1.37
N ALA A 275 15.13 41.10 0.54
CA ALA A 275 14.80 42.21 -0.36
C ALA A 275 14.07 43.32 0.41
N GLN A 276 13.21 42.96 1.37
CA GLN A 276 12.44 43.88 2.21
C GLN A 276 13.31 44.55 3.30
N THR A 277 14.28 43.84 3.89
CA THR A 277 15.13 44.39 4.96
C THR A 277 16.23 45.33 4.48
N LYS A 278 16.48 45.44 3.17
CA LYS A 278 17.41 46.45 2.63
C LYS A 278 16.81 47.85 2.77
N PRO A 279 17.42 48.76 3.54
CA PRO A 279 17.01 50.16 3.48
C PRO A 279 17.24 50.68 2.06
N TYR A 280 16.18 51.16 1.42
CA TYR A 280 16.32 51.98 0.22
C TYR A 280 17.17 53.19 0.61
N TYR A 281 18.43 53.21 0.16
CA TYR A 281 19.30 54.37 0.30
C TYR A 281 18.70 55.53 -0.51
N VAL A 282 17.93 56.38 0.17
CA VAL A 282 17.50 57.68 -0.35
C VAL A 282 18.75 58.55 -0.48
N LEU A 283 19.37 58.49 -1.67
CA LEU A 283 20.42 59.40 -2.07
C LEU A 283 19.87 60.83 -2.08
N SER A 284 20.12 61.54 -0.98
CA SER A 284 19.77 62.95 -0.82
C SER A 284 21.04 63.82 -0.71
N LYS A 285 21.49 64.28 -1.88
CA LYS A 285 22.21 65.55 -2.08
C LYS A 285 22.07 65.88 -3.57
N LEU A 286 21.21 66.85 -3.93
CA LEU A 286 21.57 68.27 -4.10
C LEU A 286 22.70 68.42 -5.13
N THR A 287 22.45 68.98 -6.32
CA THR A 287 21.85 70.32 -6.53
C THR A 287 20.70 70.33 -7.55
N GLY A 288 19.62 71.10 -7.32
CA GLY A 288 18.59 71.33 -8.36
C GLY A 288 17.14 71.62 -7.95
N GLY A 289 16.81 71.64 -6.66
CA GLY A 289 15.65 72.33 -6.08
C GLY A 289 14.26 72.27 -6.75
N ARG A 290 13.55 71.13 -6.69
CA ARG A 290 12.19 71.01 -6.10
C ARG A 290 11.68 69.56 -6.16
N LEU A 291 11.00 69.12 -5.11
CA LEU A 291 10.19 67.90 -5.08
C LEU A 291 8.72 68.31 -5.02
N GLU A 292 7.91 67.87 -5.97
CA GLU A 292 6.45 67.96 -5.89
C GLU A 292 5.83 66.56 -5.84
N LYS A 293 4.65 66.49 -5.23
CA LYS A 293 4.02 65.26 -4.76
C LYS A 293 2.73 65.05 -5.55
N ILE A 294 2.64 63.94 -6.30
CA ILE A 294 1.43 63.58 -7.05
C ILE A 294 0.90 62.24 -6.52
N LYS A 295 -0.41 62.18 -6.28
CA LYS A 295 -1.15 61.01 -5.79
C LYS A 295 -1.64 60.14 -6.95
N GLU A 296 -1.96 58.90 -6.63
CA GLU A 296 -2.78 58.03 -7.49
C GLU A 296 -4.14 58.67 -7.79
N ASP A 297 -4.41 58.91 -9.07
CA ASP A 297 -5.60 58.42 -9.80
C ASP A 297 -5.65 59.04 -11.20
N SER A 298 -5.96 58.23 -12.21
CA SER A 298 -6.82 58.53 -13.38
C SER A 298 -6.39 57.92 -14.73
N LEU A 299 -7.43 57.65 -15.53
CA LEU A 299 -7.50 57.42 -16.99
C LEU A 299 -7.67 55.98 -17.50
N VAL A 300 -8.52 55.90 -18.53
CA VAL A 300 -9.44 54.81 -18.86
C VAL A 300 -9.63 54.79 -20.40
N LYS A 301 -10.02 53.62 -20.95
CA LYS A 301 -10.73 53.36 -22.23
C LYS A 301 -10.00 53.09 -23.58
N ASP A 302 -10.55 52.05 -24.22
CA ASP A 302 -10.95 51.89 -25.64
C ASP A 302 -9.98 51.47 -26.78
N SER A 303 -10.62 50.99 -27.86
CA SER A 303 -10.19 50.05 -28.92
C SER A 303 -9.76 50.75 -30.25
N HIS A 304 -9.27 50.15 -31.36
CA HIS A 304 -9.70 48.96 -32.15
C HIS A 304 -8.79 48.65 -33.41
N TYR A 305 -8.75 47.39 -33.90
CA TYR A 305 -8.38 46.89 -35.28
C TYR A 305 -6.96 47.16 -35.87
N VAL A 306 -6.37 46.48 -36.90
CA VAL A 306 -6.83 45.89 -38.21
C VAL A 306 -6.09 44.55 -38.59
N LYS A 307 -6.45 43.93 -39.74
CA LYS A 307 -6.15 42.59 -40.32
C LYS A 307 -4.70 42.25 -40.72
N SER A 308 -4.33 40.97 -40.50
CA SER A 308 -3.54 40.08 -41.39
C SER A 308 -3.60 38.61 -40.86
N GLY A 309 -3.47 37.50 -41.62
CA GLY A 309 -3.39 37.27 -43.08
C GLY A 309 -3.02 35.80 -43.43
N GLY A 310 -3.16 35.40 -44.71
CA GLY A 310 -2.29 34.43 -45.41
C GLY A 310 -2.32 32.90 -45.16
N LEU A 311 -3.03 32.33 -44.18
CA LEU A 311 -3.00 30.88 -43.89
C LEU A 311 -4.38 30.23 -43.75
N LYS A 312 -4.56 29.06 -44.38
CA LYS A 312 -5.73 28.17 -44.23
C LYS A 312 -5.31 26.91 -43.47
N THR A 313 -6.08 26.51 -42.46
CA THR A 313 -5.89 25.27 -41.69
C THR A 313 -7.18 24.45 -41.72
N ALA A 314 -7.06 23.13 -41.88
CA ALA A 314 -8.19 22.19 -41.84
C ALA A 314 -7.99 21.15 -40.73
N LEU A 315 -9.08 20.66 -40.15
CA LEU A 315 -9.09 19.68 -39.06
C LEU A 315 -9.82 18.42 -39.53
N ILE A 316 -9.23 17.23 -39.33
CA ILE A 316 -9.82 15.94 -39.72
C ILE A 316 -9.72 14.96 -38.54
N TRP A 317 -10.80 14.22 -38.30
CA TRP A 317 -10.90 13.21 -37.24
C TRP A 317 -10.85 11.80 -37.82
N TYR A 318 -10.12 10.88 -37.18
CA TYR A 318 -10.09 9.45 -37.55
C TYR A 318 -10.17 8.53 -36.32
N ARG A 319 -10.54 7.25 -36.56
CA ARG A 319 -10.92 6.31 -35.49
C ARG A 319 -9.93 5.18 -35.22
N ASP A 320 -8.89 5.02 -36.04
CA ASP A 320 -7.84 4.00 -35.88
C ASP A 320 -6.46 4.61 -36.17
N ILE A 321 -5.52 4.43 -35.22
CA ILE A 321 -4.20 5.10 -35.20
C ILE A 321 -3.13 4.29 -35.95
N ASN A 322 -3.31 2.98 -36.09
CA ASN A 322 -2.27 2.11 -36.65
C ASN A 322 -2.15 2.22 -38.18
N LEU A 323 -3.22 2.63 -38.87
CA LEU A 323 -3.17 2.94 -40.32
C LEU A 323 -2.38 4.23 -40.63
N LEU A 324 -2.29 5.19 -39.70
CA LEU A 324 -1.56 6.44 -39.92
C LEU A 324 -0.04 6.22 -39.96
N LYS A 325 0.49 5.31 -39.14
CA LYS A 325 1.94 5.05 -39.08
C LYS A 325 2.50 4.50 -40.40
N THR A 326 1.72 3.68 -41.12
CA THR A 326 2.13 3.08 -42.41
C THR A 326 2.03 4.04 -43.59
N ALA A 327 1.19 5.09 -43.50
CA ALA A 327 1.02 6.07 -44.57
C ALA A 327 2.12 7.13 -44.63
N PHE A 328 2.86 7.33 -43.52
CA PHE A 328 3.86 8.38 -43.34
C PHE A 328 5.31 7.86 -43.12
N SER A 329 5.56 6.56 -43.30
CA SER A 329 6.92 6.00 -43.26
C SER A 329 7.74 6.47 -44.47
N GLY A 330 8.49 7.56 -44.31
CA GLY A 330 9.36 8.14 -45.35
C GLY A 330 9.39 9.66 -45.45
N VAL A 331 8.80 10.41 -44.50
CA VAL A 331 8.91 11.89 -44.46
C VAL A 331 9.77 12.31 -43.27
N GLU A 332 10.84 13.08 -43.53
CA GLU A 332 11.76 13.61 -42.51
C GLU A 332 11.15 14.79 -41.70
N ALA A 333 10.01 14.57 -41.08
CA ALA A 333 9.48 15.38 -39.99
C ALA A 333 8.36 14.59 -39.27
N SER A 334 8.61 14.15 -38.04
CA SER A 334 7.58 13.55 -37.19
C SER A 334 6.75 14.66 -36.52
N PRO A 335 5.46 14.84 -36.83
CA PRO A 335 4.63 15.86 -36.17
C PRO A 335 4.20 15.41 -34.76
N PRO A 336 3.97 16.35 -33.82
CA PRO A 336 3.46 16.01 -32.49
C PRO A 336 2.01 15.51 -32.58
N ILE A 337 1.75 14.34 -31.98
CA ILE A 337 0.42 13.72 -31.91
C ILE A 337 -0.18 14.00 -30.53
N ILE A 338 -1.37 14.60 -30.49
CA ILE A 338 -2.14 14.83 -29.25
C ILE A 338 -3.57 14.30 -29.48
N GLY A 339 -3.86 13.11 -28.95
CA GLY A 339 -5.18 12.49 -29.04
C GLY A 339 -5.55 12.00 -30.46
N LYS A 340 -6.83 12.16 -30.85
CA LYS A 340 -7.40 11.69 -32.13
C LYS A 340 -7.31 12.71 -33.28
N ALA A 341 -6.52 13.76 -33.13
CA ALA A 341 -6.32 14.79 -34.15
C ALA A 341 -4.83 14.93 -34.49
N VAL A 342 -4.53 15.17 -35.77
CA VAL A 342 -3.17 15.42 -36.27
C VAL A 342 -3.11 16.85 -36.80
N PHE A 343 -2.16 17.63 -36.29
CA PHE A 343 -1.85 18.96 -36.85
C PHE A 343 -0.81 18.81 -37.95
N LEU A 344 -1.21 19.09 -39.20
CA LEU A 344 -0.31 19.19 -40.34
C LEU A 344 -0.08 20.66 -40.69
N SER A 345 1.16 21.12 -40.51
CA SER A 345 1.67 22.33 -41.15
C SER A 345 2.63 21.90 -42.24
N LEU A 346 2.23 22.07 -43.50
CA LEU A 346 3.04 21.74 -44.68
C LEU A 346 3.09 22.96 -45.60
N LYS A 347 4.30 23.28 -46.09
CA LYS A 347 4.50 24.28 -47.14
C LYS A 347 4.29 23.63 -48.51
N GLY A 348 3.53 24.29 -49.39
CA GLY A 348 3.49 23.97 -50.82
C GLY A 348 2.72 22.69 -51.21
N ASN A 349 2.89 22.28 -52.47
CA ASN A 349 2.00 21.39 -53.25
C ASN A 349 1.93 19.90 -52.82
N VAL A 350 2.15 19.56 -51.56
CA VAL A 350 2.09 18.16 -51.06
C VAL A 350 0.64 17.69 -50.80
N TYR A 351 -0.35 18.58 -50.95
CA TYR A 351 -1.77 18.29 -50.64
C TYR A 351 -2.48 17.36 -51.65
N GLY A 352 -1.91 17.16 -52.85
CA GLY A 352 -2.52 16.33 -53.92
C GLY A 352 -2.28 14.83 -53.74
N ASP A 353 -1.02 14.42 -53.65
CA ASP A 353 -0.62 13.01 -53.80
C ASP A 353 -1.00 12.13 -52.60
N ALA A 354 -1.02 12.69 -51.39
CA ALA A 354 -1.43 11.97 -50.19
C ALA A 354 -2.91 11.55 -50.23
N ILE A 355 -3.79 12.39 -50.81
CA ILE A 355 -5.22 12.09 -50.95
C ILE A 355 -5.45 11.04 -52.03
N LEU A 356 -4.62 11.01 -53.09
CA LEU A 356 -4.71 10.01 -54.16
C LEU A 356 -4.28 8.61 -53.68
N LYS A 357 -3.20 8.51 -52.90
CA LYS A 357 -2.78 7.24 -52.26
C LYS A 357 -3.84 6.66 -51.32
N LEU A 358 -4.47 7.49 -50.49
CA LEU A 358 -5.53 7.05 -49.58
C LEU A 358 -6.77 6.53 -50.31
N LYS A 359 -7.18 7.15 -51.43
CA LYS A 359 -8.31 6.63 -52.23
C LYS A 359 -8.04 5.26 -52.85
N ASN A 360 -6.81 5.02 -53.32
CA ASN A 360 -6.46 3.74 -53.96
C ASN A 360 -6.36 2.58 -52.96
N MET A 361 -5.91 2.82 -51.72
CA MET A 361 -5.83 1.77 -50.68
C MET A 361 -7.18 1.18 -50.25
N PHE A 362 -8.30 1.90 -50.45
CA PHE A 362 -9.64 1.41 -50.14
C PHE A 362 -10.34 0.66 -51.30
N ALA A 363 -9.74 0.62 -52.49
CA ALA A 363 -10.33 -0.05 -53.65
C ALA A 363 -10.17 -1.59 -53.63
N ASP A 364 -9.17 -2.13 -52.94
CA ASP A 364 -8.68 -3.49 -53.19
C ASP A 364 -9.11 -4.58 -52.17
N ARG A 365 -9.98 -4.26 -51.20
CA ARG A 365 -10.53 -5.26 -50.24
C ARG A 365 -11.78 -6.01 -50.74
N LYS A 366 -11.90 -6.18 -52.07
CA LYS A 366 -12.97 -6.96 -52.72
C LYS A 366 -12.43 -8.08 -53.64
N LYS A 367 -11.41 -8.83 -53.23
CA LYS A 367 -11.02 -10.11 -53.86
C LYS A 367 -10.14 -10.98 -52.94
N THR A 368 -10.76 -11.92 -52.23
CA THR A 368 -10.25 -13.28 -51.91
C THR A 368 -11.27 -14.01 -51.05
N LYS A 369 -11.96 -14.99 -51.65
CA LYS A 369 -12.84 -15.94 -50.98
C LYS A 369 -12.23 -17.34 -51.16
N ASN A 370 -12.45 -18.21 -50.18
CA ASN A 370 -12.12 -19.64 -50.17
C ASN A 370 -10.60 -19.94 -50.06
N THR A 371 -10.14 -20.99 -49.37
CA THR A 371 -10.82 -22.14 -48.72
C THR A 371 -10.32 -22.35 -47.28
N LEU A 372 -11.20 -22.84 -46.40
CA LEU A 372 -10.83 -23.50 -45.13
C LEU A 372 -11.76 -24.72 -44.97
N PRO A 373 -11.29 -25.84 -44.36
CA PRO A 373 -12.05 -27.08 -44.29
C PRO A 373 -13.30 -26.96 -43.42
N LYS A 374 -14.29 -27.83 -43.67
CA LYS A 374 -15.59 -27.84 -42.99
C LYS A 374 -15.42 -28.19 -41.50
N THR A 375 -15.31 -27.18 -40.65
CA THR A 375 -15.52 -27.34 -39.20
C THR A 375 -16.98 -27.72 -38.94
N HIS A 376 -17.24 -28.73 -38.10
CA HIS A 376 -18.58 -28.95 -37.56
C HIS A 376 -19.06 -27.67 -36.86
N TYR A 377 -20.31 -27.27 -37.10
CA TYR A 377 -20.87 -26.08 -36.47
C TYR A 377 -21.15 -26.38 -34.99
N PHE A 378 -20.43 -25.69 -34.11
CA PHE A 378 -20.68 -25.67 -32.67
C PHE A 378 -21.46 -24.40 -32.32
N PRO A 379 -22.76 -24.49 -31.97
CA PRO A 379 -23.48 -23.38 -31.39
C PRO A 379 -22.81 -22.96 -30.07
N SER A 380 -22.76 -21.65 -29.78
CA SER A 380 -22.17 -21.13 -28.53
C SER A 380 -22.89 -21.59 -27.25
N THR A 381 -24.13 -22.07 -27.40
CA THR A 381 -24.96 -22.72 -26.37
C THR A 381 -24.52 -24.15 -26.06
N VAL A 382 -23.78 -24.82 -26.96
CA VAL A 382 -23.26 -26.17 -26.74
C VAL A 382 -21.93 -26.10 -25.98
N LYS A 383 -21.94 -26.58 -24.73
CA LYS A 383 -20.77 -26.61 -23.83
C LYS A 383 -20.06 -27.97 -23.79
N GLN A 384 -20.47 -28.92 -24.63
CA GLN A 384 -19.96 -30.29 -24.62
C GLN A 384 -19.61 -30.75 -26.03
N PHE A 385 -18.54 -31.49 -26.17
CA PHE A 385 -18.13 -32.12 -27.43
C PHE A 385 -17.72 -33.57 -27.18
N MET A 386 -17.81 -34.40 -28.21
CA MET A 386 -17.27 -35.75 -28.21
C MET A 386 -16.14 -35.85 -29.23
N THR A 387 -15.07 -36.53 -28.86
CA THR A 387 -13.94 -36.86 -29.73
C THR A 387 -14.33 -37.91 -30.76
N THR A 388 -13.99 -37.72 -32.03
CA THR A 388 -14.25 -38.71 -33.09
C THR A 388 -13.16 -39.78 -33.22
N GLU A 389 -11.99 -39.51 -32.66
CA GLU A 389 -10.78 -40.34 -32.67
C GLU A 389 -9.92 -40.01 -31.44
N ASP A 390 -8.73 -40.59 -31.29
CA ASP A 390 -7.79 -40.17 -30.24
C ASP A 390 -7.17 -38.81 -30.61
N VAL A 391 -7.61 -37.73 -29.96
CA VAL A 391 -7.26 -36.35 -30.34
C VAL A 391 -6.16 -35.79 -29.43
N PRO A 392 -5.06 -35.24 -29.97
CA PRO A 392 -4.05 -34.55 -29.17
C PRO A 392 -4.59 -33.29 -28.50
N VAL A 393 -4.18 -33.10 -27.25
CA VAL A 393 -4.37 -31.90 -26.44
C VAL A 393 -3.08 -31.10 -26.51
N TYR A 394 -3.14 -29.84 -26.91
CA TYR A 394 -1.97 -28.96 -26.94
C TYR A 394 -1.96 -27.99 -25.76
N SER A 395 -0.76 -27.52 -25.40
CA SER A 395 -0.57 -26.37 -24.50
C SER A 395 -1.35 -25.15 -24.99
N ALA A 396 -1.99 -24.44 -24.06
CA ALA A 396 -2.62 -23.13 -24.33
C ALA A 396 -1.68 -21.94 -24.12
N THR A 397 -0.39 -22.18 -23.83
CA THR A 397 0.63 -21.14 -23.58
C THR A 397 1.84 -21.34 -24.47
N GLY A 398 2.03 -20.45 -25.45
CA GLY A 398 3.19 -20.45 -26.35
C GLY A 398 3.00 -21.32 -27.59
N GLU A 399 3.98 -22.15 -27.89
CA GLU A 399 3.98 -23.05 -29.05
C GLU A 399 3.05 -24.25 -28.86
N LEU A 400 2.64 -24.88 -29.96
CA LEU A 400 1.74 -26.04 -29.99
C LEU A 400 2.46 -27.34 -29.59
N VAL A 401 2.83 -27.44 -28.31
CA VAL A 401 3.35 -28.68 -27.70
C VAL A 401 2.19 -29.59 -27.30
N GLU A 402 2.22 -30.86 -27.70
CA GLU A 402 1.25 -31.87 -27.27
C GLU A 402 1.49 -32.21 -25.78
N ILE A 403 0.47 -32.02 -24.94
CA ILE A 403 0.49 -32.26 -23.49
C ILE A 403 -0.30 -33.52 -23.07
N GLY A 404 -0.90 -34.22 -24.02
CA GLY A 404 -1.65 -35.46 -23.80
C GLY A 404 -2.64 -35.75 -24.93
N LYS A 405 -3.50 -36.76 -24.75
CA LYS A 405 -4.55 -37.12 -25.72
C LYS A 405 -5.88 -37.37 -25.02
N LEU A 406 -6.96 -36.92 -25.65
CA LEU A 406 -8.32 -37.35 -25.32
C LEU A 406 -8.62 -38.63 -26.11
N ARG A 407 -9.21 -39.65 -25.48
CA ARG A 407 -9.55 -40.90 -26.19
C ARG A 407 -10.80 -40.72 -27.05
N ALA A 408 -10.91 -41.51 -28.12
CA ALA A 408 -12.09 -41.55 -28.99
C ALA A 408 -13.40 -41.80 -28.22
N ASN A 409 -14.51 -41.23 -28.72
CA ASN A 409 -15.86 -41.39 -28.18
C ASN A 409 -16.06 -40.94 -26.71
N GLN A 410 -15.19 -40.07 -26.19
CA GLN A 410 -15.35 -39.48 -24.86
C GLN A 410 -16.02 -38.11 -24.94
N VAL A 411 -16.99 -37.85 -24.06
CA VAL A 411 -17.66 -36.55 -23.94
C VAL A 411 -16.88 -35.66 -22.97
N TRP A 412 -16.46 -34.48 -23.45
CA TRP A 412 -15.68 -33.51 -22.70
C TRP A 412 -16.43 -32.18 -22.55
N VAL A 413 -16.29 -31.56 -21.37
CA VAL A 413 -16.85 -30.24 -21.08
C VAL A 413 -15.85 -29.17 -21.51
N ARG A 414 -16.36 -28.22 -22.29
CA ARG A 414 -15.61 -27.14 -22.91
C ARG A 414 -15.54 -25.92 -21.98
N THR A 415 -14.34 -25.51 -21.61
CA THR A 415 -14.08 -24.31 -20.77
C THR A 415 -14.00 -23.01 -21.58
N GLY A 416 -13.88 -23.08 -22.92
CA GLY A 416 -13.93 -21.94 -23.82
C GLY A 416 -13.73 -22.33 -25.29
N GLU A 417 -13.70 -21.36 -26.22
CA GLU A 417 -13.28 -21.61 -27.62
C GLU A 417 -12.57 -20.40 -28.22
N ASP A 418 -11.93 -20.62 -29.36
CA ASP A 418 -11.77 -19.61 -30.40
C ASP A 418 -12.40 -20.09 -31.73
N ARG A 419 -11.93 -19.60 -32.88
CA ARG A 419 -12.43 -20.03 -34.20
C ARG A 419 -12.20 -21.51 -34.49
N PHE A 420 -11.11 -22.10 -34.01
CA PHE A 420 -10.64 -23.44 -34.40
C PHE A 420 -10.42 -24.40 -33.23
N TRP A 421 -10.25 -23.90 -32.01
CA TRP A 421 -9.97 -24.69 -30.82
C TRP A 421 -11.15 -24.76 -29.84
N HIS A 422 -11.34 -25.93 -29.23
CA HIS A 422 -11.99 -26.07 -27.93
C HIS A 422 -10.94 -25.93 -26.83
N PHE A 423 -11.26 -25.17 -25.79
CA PHE A 423 -10.46 -25.16 -24.57
C PHE A 423 -11.07 -26.14 -23.56
N VAL A 424 -10.20 -26.90 -22.88
CA VAL A 424 -10.54 -27.90 -21.86
C VAL A 424 -9.66 -27.73 -20.62
N SER A 425 -10.10 -28.27 -19.49
CA SER A 425 -9.22 -28.55 -18.35
C SER A 425 -8.58 -29.91 -18.58
N PHE A 426 -7.25 -30.02 -18.52
CA PHE A 426 -6.52 -31.25 -18.70
C PHE A 426 -5.44 -31.36 -17.60
N GLY A 427 -5.70 -32.22 -16.61
CA GLY A 427 -4.98 -32.16 -15.33
C GLY A 427 -5.17 -30.79 -14.66
N MET A 428 -4.07 -30.24 -14.12
CA MET A 428 -4.04 -28.89 -13.53
C MET A 428 -3.89 -27.76 -14.57
N GLN A 429 -3.81 -28.07 -15.86
CA GLN A 429 -3.50 -27.11 -16.92
C GLN A 429 -4.65 -26.91 -17.91
N ARG A 430 -4.61 -25.80 -18.65
CA ARG A 430 -5.56 -25.52 -19.73
C ARG A 430 -5.03 -26.09 -21.05
N GLY A 431 -5.74 -27.08 -21.58
CA GLY A 431 -5.47 -27.67 -22.89
C GLY A 431 -6.31 -27.07 -24.00
N GLN A 432 -5.85 -27.19 -25.24
CA GLN A 432 -6.61 -26.87 -26.45
C GLN A 432 -6.69 -28.06 -27.43
N VAL A 433 -7.88 -28.30 -27.96
CA VAL A 433 -8.26 -29.47 -28.78
C VAL A 433 -8.91 -28.97 -30.07
N TRP A 434 -8.47 -29.47 -31.22
CA TRP A 434 -8.89 -28.91 -32.51
C TRP A 434 -10.31 -29.33 -32.88
N LYS A 435 -11.16 -28.35 -33.23
CA LYS A 435 -12.62 -28.55 -33.39
C LYS A 435 -13.00 -29.56 -34.48
N SER A 436 -12.19 -29.73 -35.53
CA SER A 436 -12.56 -30.65 -36.62
C SER A 436 -12.37 -32.13 -36.27
N ASN A 437 -11.75 -32.46 -35.14
CA ASN A 437 -11.61 -33.83 -34.62
C ASN A 437 -12.70 -34.16 -33.56
N THR A 438 -13.78 -33.37 -33.54
CA THR A 438 -14.82 -33.41 -32.50
C THR A 438 -16.20 -33.10 -33.06
N ILE A 439 -17.24 -33.58 -32.39
CA ILE A 439 -18.65 -33.34 -32.72
C ILE A 439 -19.44 -32.80 -31.50
N PRO A 440 -20.43 -31.92 -31.71
CA PRO A 440 -21.23 -31.34 -30.61
C PRO A 440 -22.12 -32.38 -29.92
N VAL A 441 -22.16 -32.33 -28.59
CA VAL A 441 -23.03 -33.17 -27.75
C VAL A 441 -24.17 -32.31 -27.18
N TYR A 442 -25.40 -32.76 -27.39
CA TYR A 442 -26.62 -32.07 -26.97
C TYR A 442 -27.33 -32.86 -25.86
N GLY A 443 -27.57 -32.22 -24.70
CA GLY A 443 -28.30 -32.81 -23.57
C GLY A 443 -27.50 -32.84 -22.27
N LYS A 444 -28.11 -33.36 -21.20
CA LYS A 444 -27.42 -33.62 -19.92
C LYS A 444 -26.89 -35.05 -19.91
N VAL A 445 -25.60 -35.23 -20.18
CA VAL A 445 -24.89 -36.47 -19.82
C VAL A 445 -24.57 -36.41 -18.32
N LYS A 446 -24.74 -37.53 -17.59
CA LYS A 446 -24.21 -37.66 -16.24
C LYS A 446 -22.69 -37.58 -16.30
N THR A 447 -22.11 -36.50 -15.77
CA THR A 447 -20.69 -36.50 -15.41
C THR A 447 -20.45 -37.68 -14.48
N VAL A 448 -19.46 -38.52 -14.77
CA VAL A 448 -18.86 -39.37 -13.74
C VAL A 448 -18.00 -38.44 -12.91
N GLU A 449 -18.63 -37.76 -11.95
CA GLU A 449 -17.89 -37.25 -10.80
C GLU A 449 -17.27 -38.48 -10.13
N GLN A 450 -15.95 -38.59 -10.19
CA GLN A 450 -15.21 -39.38 -9.22
C GLN A 450 -15.48 -38.72 -7.86
N LYS A 451 -16.47 -39.26 -7.15
CA LYS A 451 -16.59 -39.05 -5.71
C LYS A 451 -15.37 -39.71 -5.09
N ASP A 452 -14.39 -38.90 -4.72
CA ASP A 452 -13.30 -39.29 -3.83
C ASP A 452 -13.90 -39.60 -2.45
N SER A 453 -14.50 -40.78 -2.32
CA SER A 453 -14.98 -41.29 -1.05
C SER A 453 -13.77 -41.67 -0.20
N TYR A 454 -13.65 -41.01 0.95
CA TYR A 454 -12.64 -41.22 1.99
C TYR A 454 -11.23 -40.70 1.65
N LEU A 455 -11.01 -39.40 1.88
CA LEU A 455 -9.67 -38.86 2.05
C LEU A 455 -9.06 -39.42 3.35
N LYS A 456 -8.22 -40.44 3.20
CA LYS A 456 -7.41 -40.99 4.30
C LYS A 456 -6.17 -40.11 4.50
N TYR A 457 -5.64 -40.10 5.72
CA TYR A 457 -4.40 -39.41 6.07
C TYR A 457 -3.50 -40.38 6.85
N LEU A 458 -2.19 -40.30 6.66
CA LEU A 458 -1.23 -41.11 7.41
C LEU A 458 -0.50 -40.23 8.41
N LYS A 459 -0.39 -40.74 9.64
CA LYS A 459 0.55 -40.21 10.62
C LYS A 459 1.93 -40.82 10.34
N LEU A 460 2.89 -39.98 10.05
CA LEU A 460 4.29 -40.32 9.87
C LEU A 460 5.01 -40.33 11.21
N LEU A 461 5.89 -41.30 11.41
CA LEU A 461 6.74 -41.41 12.60
C LEU A 461 7.95 -40.45 12.52
N PRO A 462 8.61 -40.13 13.65
CA PRO A 462 9.80 -39.29 13.62
C PRO A 462 10.91 -39.90 12.75
N ASN A 463 11.54 -39.05 11.94
CA ASN A 463 12.53 -39.38 10.90
C ASN A 463 11.97 -40.13 9.68
N ALA A 464 10.66 -40.06 9.43
CA ALA A 464 10.06 -40.56 8.19
C ALA A 464 10.47 -39.72 6.99
N SER A 465 11.02 -40.35 5.94
CA SER A 465 11.18 -39.73 4.62
C SER A 465 10.00 -40.04 3.71
N VAL A 466 9.52 -39.03 2.98
CA VAL A 466 8.70 -39.21 1.77
C VAL A 466 9.64 -39.12 0.57
N PHE A 467 9.66 -40.14 -0.27
CA PHE A 467 10.56 -40.31 -1.41
C PHE A 467 9.87 -40.01 -2.75
N GLU A 468 10.64 -39.63 -3.78
CA GLU A 468 10.10 -39.44 -5.14
C GLU A 468 9.60 -40.75 -5.79
N GLN A 469 10.19 -41.88 -5.38
CA GLN A 469 9.88 -43.22 -5.88
C GLN A 469 9.83 -44.21 -4.70
N PRO A 470 9.14 -45.36 -4.83
CA PRO A 470 9.05 -46.36 -3.76
C PRO A 470 10.37 -47.17 -3.61
N SER A 471 11.45 -46.49 -3.22
CA SER A 471 12.75 -47.06 -2.88
C SER A 471 13.41 -46.25 -1.76
N LEU A 472 14.01 -46.93 -0.78
CA LEU A 472 14.80 -46.30 0.29
C LEU A 472 16.11 -45.66 -0.22
N SER A 473 16.47 -45.92 -1.48
CA SER A 473 17.63 -45.30 -2.16
C SER A 473 17.26 -44.14 -3.08
N ALA A 474 15.98 -43.75 -3.15
CA ALA A 474 15.54 -42.61 -3.96
C ALA A 474 15.81 -41.29 -3.22
N ASP A 475 15.73 -40.18 -3.95
CA ASP A 475 15.77 -38.86 -3.32
C ASP A 475 14.53 -38.65 -2.44
N SER A 476 14.75 -38.09 -1.25
CA SER A 476 13.67 -37.69 -0.33
C SER A 476 13.10 -36.35 -0.77
N LEU A 477 11.78 -36.32 -1.04
CA LEU A 477 11.02 -35.09 -1.20
C LEU A 477 10.99 -34.29 0.10
N VAL A 478 10.74 -34.96 1.24
CA VAL A 478 10.62 -34.35 2.57
C VAL A 478 11.15 -35.33 3.62
N LEU A 479 11.91 -34.84 4.61
CA LEU A 479 12.26 -35.56 5.83
C LEU A 479 11.50 -34.97 7.03
N PHE A 480 10.66 -35.77 7.67
CA PHE A 480 9.93 -35.36 8.86
C PHE A 480 10.77 -35.65 10.11
N GLN A 481 11.41 -34.64 10.70
CA GLN A 481 12.23 -34.82 11.92
C GLN A 481 11.40 -35.20 13.17
N LYS A 482 10.08 -35.06 13.11
CA LYS A 482 9.11 -35.39 14.17
C LYS A 482 7.94 -36.15 13.57
N GLU A 483 6.95 -36.49 14.38
CA GLU A 483 5.66 -36.92 13.85
C GLU A 483 5.09 -35.86 12.89
N GLY A 484 4.42 -36.31 11.85
CA GLY A 484 3.85 -35.43 10.83
C GLY A 484 2.69 -36.10 10.11
N ILE A 485 1.94 -35.35 9.31
CA ILE A 485 0.72 -35.85 8.67
C ILE A 485 0.79 -35.59 7.18
N VAL A 486 0.46 -36.62 6.39
CA VAL A 486 0.40 -36.54 4.93
C VAL A 486 -0.89 -37.17 4.42
N ARG A 487 -1.43 -36.62 3.33
CA ARG A 487 -2.66 -37.14 2.72
C ARG A 487 -2.35 -38.46 2.01
N PHE A 488 -3.04 -39.53 2.39
CA PHE A 488 -2.97 -40.82 1.70
C PHE A 488 -3.63 -40.73 0.33
N LEU A 489 -3.04 -41.39 -0.67
CA LEU A 489 -3.61 -41.51 -2.01
C LEU A 489 -3.91 -42.97 -2.35
N GLU A 490 -2.93 -43.85 -2.20
CA GLU A 490 -3.06 -45.28 -2.47
C GLU A 490 -1.97 -46.09 -1.75
N GLU A 491 -2.22 -47.39 -1.58
CA GLU A 491 -1.26 -48.35 -1.03
C GLU A 491 -0.57 -49.11 -2.18
N ARG A 492 0.75 -49.34 -2.08
CA ARG A 492 1.56 -50.06 -3.07
C ARG A 492 2.62 -50.94 -2.40
N GLY A 493 2.26 -52.17 -2.07
CA GLY A 493 3.18 -53.12 -1.43
C GLY A 493 3.65 -52.59 -0.07
N GLU A 494 4.97 -52.49 0.12
CA GLU A 494 5.57 -51.94 1.35
C GLU A 494 5.54 -50.40 1.45
N TRP A 495 4.86 -49.73 0.51
CA TRP A 495 4.83 -48.27 0.41
C TRP A 495 3.40 -47.73 0.42
N PHE A 496 3.23 -46.57 1.02
CA PHE A 496 2.07 -45.72 0.82
C PHE A 496 2.42 -44.58 -0.11
N ARG A 497 1.58 -44.33 -1.11
CA ARG A 497 1.69 -43.15 -1.97
C ARG A 497 0.89 -42.01 -1.34
N VAL A 498 1.54 -40.87 -1.18
CA VAL A 498 1.05 -39.75 -0.36
C VAL A 498 1.19 -38.42 -1.09
N ALA A 499 0.29 -37.48 -0.83
CA ALA A 499 0.47 -36.08 -1.21
C ALA A 499 1.13 -35.32 -0.06
N VAL A 500 2.25 -34.65 -0.37
CA VAL A 500 2.99 -33.77 0.53
C VAL A 500 3.44 -32.54 -0.26
N GLY A 501 3.22 -31.34 0.28
CA GLY A 501 3.75 -30.11 -0.34
C GLY A 501 3.32 -29.85 -1.79
N GLY A 502 2.08 -30.21 -2.14
CA GLY A 502 1.59 -30.09 -3.53
C GLY A 502 2.27 -31.02 -4.55
N LYS A 503 3.12 -31.96 -4.11
CA LYS A 503 3.68 -33.07 -4.89
C LYS A 503 3.10 -34.40 -4.41
N VAL A 504 3.42 -35.47 -5.14
CA VAL A 504 3.10 -36.85 -4.75
C VAL A 504 4.38 -37.66 -4.61
N GLY A 505 4.52 -38.34 -3.48
CA GLY A 505 5.66 -39.21 -3.17
C GLY A 505 5.24 -40.51 -2.50
N PHE A 506 6.22 -41.22 -1.94
CA PHE A 506 6.06 -42.55 -1.35
C PHE A 506 6.71 -42.60 0.04
N VAL A 507 6.00 -43.06 1.05
CA VAL A 507 6.56 -43.35 2.38
C VAL A 507 6.51 -44.86 2.63
N HIS A 508 7.57 -45.41 3.20
CA HIS A 508 7.63 -46.83 3.53
C HIS A 508 6.76 -47.12 4.76
N LYS A 509 5.97 -48.20 4.74
CA LYS A 509 4.99 -48.54 5.78
C LYS A 509 5.57 -48.57 7.19
N GLY A 510 6.82 -49.02 7.34
CA GLY A 510 7.52 -49.03 8.63
C GLY A 510 7.76 -47.66 9.28
N PHE A 511 7.47 -46.55 8.59
CA PHE A 511 7.57 -45.17 9.10
C PHE A 511 6.22 -44.42 9.10
N ALA A 512 5.09 -45.13 8.91
CA ALA A 512 3.76 -44.53 8.86
C ALA A 512 2.72 -45.42 9.54
N GLU A 513 1.95 -44.84 10.46
CA GLU A 513 0.82 -45.50 11.12
C GLU A 513 -0.42 -45.47 10.20
N GLU A 514 -1.34 -46.42 10.44
CA GLU A 514 -2.53 -46.61 9.60
C GLU A 514 -3.45 -45.37 9.53
N PRO A 515 -4.36 -45.31 8.53
CA PRO A 515 -5.20 -44.15 8.26
C PRO A 515 -5.87 -43.52 9.50
N VAL A 516 -5.34 -42.38 9.92
CA VAL A 516 -5.91 -41.56 10.98
C VAL A 516 -7.16 -40.82 10.49
N SER A 517 -7.90 -40.24 11.44
CA SER A 517 -9.03 -39.37 11.14
C SER A 517 -8.61 -38.23 10.20
N GLU A 518 -9.57 -37.68 9.46
CA GLU A 518 -9.30 -36.54 8.60
C GLU A 518 -8.90 -35.33 9.47
N PRO A 519 -7.73 -34.68 9.25
CA PRO A 519 -7.35 -33.47 9.98
C PRO A 519 -8.34 -32.35 9.66
N ILE A 520 -8.47 -31.39 10.59
CA ILE A 520 -9.19 -30.15 10.34
C ILE A 520 -8.28 -29.23 9.52
N ARG A 521 -8.68 -28.86 8.30
CA ARG A 521 -7.91 -27.98 7.42
C ARG A 521 -8.50 -26.57 7.40
N LEU A 522 -7.78 -25.63 7.99
CA LEU A 522 -8.07 -24.19 7.88
C LEU A 522 -7.16 -23.58 6.82
N THR A 523 -7.71 -22.77 5.91
CA THR A 523 -6.91 -22.12 4.86
C THR A 523 -7.06 -20.60 4.94
N PHE A 524 -5.94 -19.91 5.15
CA PHE A 524 -5.85 -18.47 5.22
C PHE A 524 -5.30 -17.89 3.91
N ALA A 525 -5.93 -16.82 3.46
CA ALA A 525 -5.53 -15.99 2.34
C ALA A 525 -5.33 -14.54 2.82
N GLY A 526 -4.35 -13.86 2.23
CA GLY A 526 -3.98 -12.47 2.54
C GLY A 526 -5.00 -11.41 2.12
N ASP A 527 -4.49 -10.22 1.80
CA ASP A 527 -5.32 -9.04 1.53
C ASP A 527 -6.09 -9.15 0.19
N ALA A 528 -7.42 -9.02 0.23
CA ALA A 528 -8.29 -9.06 -0.94
C ALA A 528 -8.93 -7.68 -1.21
N MET A 529 -8.30 -6.92 -2.09
CA MET A 529 -8.79 -5.64 -2.61
C MET A 529 -9.50 -5.90 -3.97
N MET A 530 -10.82 -5.80 -3.98
CA MET A 530 -11.67 -6.12 -5.14
C MET A 530 -12.22 -4.89 -5.89
N ASP A 531 -11.48 -3.78 -5.88
CA ASP A 531 -11.78 -2.55 -6.64
C ASP A 531 -10.88 -2.41 -7.90
N TRP A 532 -10.94 -1.27 -8.58
CA TRP A 532 -10.14 -0.91 -9.76
C TRP A 532 -10.25 -1.96 -10.88
N SER A 533 -9.14 -2.51 -11.40
CA SER A 533 -9.19 -3.49 -12.49
C SER A 533 -9.84 -4.80 -12.07
N VAL A 534 -9.72 -5.23 -10.80
CA VAL A 534 -10.40 -6.44 -10.29
C VAL A 534 -11.91 -6.29 -10.43
N LYS A 535 -12.46 -5.14 -10.03
CA LYS A 535 -13.89 -4.83 -10.13
C LYS A 535 -14.42 -4.88 -11.56
N GLU A 536 -13.74 -4.23 -12.50
CA GLU A 536 -14.13 -4.26 -13.92
C GLU A 536 -13.93 -5.65 -14.54
N THR A 537 -12.87 -6.37 -14.17
CA THR A 537 -12.66 -7.76 -14.56
C THR A 537 -13.78 -8.68 -14.03
N VAL A 538 -14.20 -8.54 -12.78
CA VAL A 538 -15.32 -9.28 -12.17
C VAL A 538 -16.65 -8.97 -12.87
N ARG A 539 -16.92 -7.70 -13.19
CA ARG A 539 -18.11 -7.29 -13.97
C ARG A 539 -18.16 -7.92 -15.35
N ILE A 540 -17.02 -7.99 -16.05
CA ILE A 540 -16.94 -8.47 -17.44
C ILE A 540 -16.87 -10.00 -17.52
N LYS A 541 -16.16 -10.66 -16.59
CA LYS A 541 -15.84 -12.10 -16.66
C LYS A 541 -16.53 -12.96 -15.60
N GLY A 542 -17.26 -12.34 -14.66
CA GLY A 542 -17.95 -12.99 -13.54
C GLY A 542 -17.11 -13.04 -12.27
N ALA A 543 -17.78 -13.05 -11.10
CA ALA A 543 -17.15 -12.96 -9.79
C ALA A 543 -16.16 -14.10 -9.48
N GLY A 544 -16.38 -15.30 -10.05
CA GLY A 544 -15.45 -16.43 -9.89
C GLY A 544 -14.14 -16.34 -10.69
N TYR A 545 -14.01 -15.39 -11.63
CA TYR A 545 -12.84 -15.31 -12.53
C TYR A 545 -11.48 -15.18 -11.80
N PRO A 546 -11.32 -14.35 -10.75
CA PRO A 546 -10.03 -14.24 -10.04
C PRO A 546 -9.56 -15.55 -9.40
N PHE A 547 -10.49 -16.43 -9.01
CA PHE A 547 -10.25 -17.57 -8.13
C PHE A 547 -10.17 -18.93 -8.86
N VAL A 548 -10.24 -18.95 -10.20
CA VAL A 548 -10.34 -20.17 -11.01
C VAL A 548 -9.26 -21.22 -10.68
N HIS A 549 -8.04 -20.80 -10.36
CA HIS A 549 -6.92 -21.71 -10.10
C HIS A 549 -6.70 -22.09 -8.63
N VAL A 550 -7.40 -21.44 -7.70
CA VAL A 550 -7.32 -21.70 -6.25
C VAL A 550 -8.58 -22.39 -5.71
N LYS A 551 -9.70 -22.35 -6.45
CA LYS A 551 -10.99 -22.91 -6.03
C LYS A 551 -10.90 -24.37 -5.56
N THR A 552 -10.17 -25.23 -6.25
CA THR A 552 -10.05 -26.65 -5.88
C THR A 552 -9.34 -26.85 -4.53
N GLU A 553 -8.30 -26.07 -4.26
CA GLU A 553 -7.51 -26.15 -3.01
C GLU A 553 -8.29 -25.53 -1.84
N LEU A 554 -8.94 -24.38 -2.06
CA LEU A 554 -9.85 -23.76 -1.09
C LEU A 554 -11.05 -24.66 -0.77
N SER A 555 -11.68 -25.28 -1.77
CA SER A 555 -12.83 -26.20 -1.58
C SER A 555 -12.47 -27.52 -0.88
N ALA A 556 -11.18 -27.83 -0.74
CA ALA A 556 -10.68 -28.96 0.05
C ALA A 556 -10.39 -28.60 1.52
N SER A 557 -10.75 -27.39 1.95
CA SER A 557 -10.58 -26.91 3.32
C SER A 557 -11.90 -27.00 4.09
N ASP A 558 -11.87 -27.29 5.39
CA ASP A 558 -13.06 -27.22 6.24
C ASP A 558 -13.52 -25.76 6.44
N LEU A 559 -12.58 -24.81 6.41
CA LEU A 559 -12.86 -23.37 6.44
C LEU A 559 -11.80 -22.58 5.67
N GLY A 560 -12.22 -21.78 4.69
CA GLY A 560 -11.41 -20.73 4.07
C GLY A 560 -11.62 -19.36 4.74
N ILE A 561 -10.53 -18.65 5.04
CA ILE A 561 -10.48 -17.33 5.68
C ILE A 561 -9.69 -16.35 4.79
N VAL A 562 -10.16 -15.11 4.61
CA VAL A 562 -9.47 -14.06 3.83
C VAL A 562 -9.60 -12.67 4.47
N ASN A 563 -8.65 -11.75 4.27
CA ASN A 563 -8.82 -10.35 4.72
C ASN A 563 -9.54 -9.53 3.64
N LEU A 564 -10.74 -9.01 3.94
CA LEU A 564 -11.53 -8.21 3.00
C LEU A 564 -11.10 -6.74 3.09
N GLU A 565 -10.07 -6.37 2.34
CA GLU A 565 -9.42 -5.05 2.39
C GLU A 565 -10.10 -4.05 1.45
N THR A 566 -11.41 -3.88 1.60
CA THR A 566 -12.24 -3.00 0.76
C THR A 566 -13.62 -2.79 1.40
N ALA A 567 -14.25 -1.64 1.19
CA ALA A 567 -15.65 -1.44 1.54
C ALA A 567 -16.56 -2.03 0.44
N VAL A 568 -17.62 -2.74 0.84
CA VAL A 568 -18.66 -3.26 -0.07
C VAL A 568 -19.91 -2.40 0.10
N THR A 569 -20.10 -1.44 -0.81
CA THR A 569 -21.13 -0.41 -0.68
C THR A 569 -21.39 0.26 -2.02
N ASP A 570 -22.59 0.82 -2.21
CA ASP A 570 -22.89 1.71 -3.33
C ASP A 570 -22.70 3.19 -2.98
N THR A 571 -22.54 3.56 -1.71
CA THR A 571 -22.49 4.97 -1.25
C THR A 571 -21.38 5.79 -1.91
N ALA A 572 -21.64 7.09 -2.09
CA ALA A 572 -20.68 8.03 -2.66
C ALA A 572 -19.79 8.71 -1.61
N GLY A 573 -20.20 8.67 -0.33
CA GLY A 573 -19.51 9.34 0.77
C GLY A 573 -18.18 8.68 1.14
N LYS A 574 -17.08 9.11 0.52
CA LYS A 574 -15.73 8.68 0.87
C LYS A 574 -15.29 9.26 2.22
N TYR A 575 -14.56 8.47 3.00
CA TYR A 575 -13.78 8.98 4.13
C TYR A 575 -12.52 9.70 3.62
N THR A 576 -12.11 10.79 4.27
CA THR A 576 -10.94 11.58 3.86
C THR A 576 -9.62 10.85 4.17
N LYS A 577 -9.08 10.13 3.18
CA LYS A 577 -7.75 9.48 3.18
C LYS A 577 -7.22 9.36 1.73
N GLU A 578 -5.96 8.93 1.57
CA GLU A 578 -5.29 8.85 0.25
C GLU A 578 -5.96 7.84 -0.71
N TYR A 579 -6.32 6.66 -0.20
CA TYR A 579 -6.93 5.59 -0.98
C TYR A 579 -8.25 5.13 -0.37
N ASN A 580 -9.31 5.10 -1.17
CA ASN A 580 -10.62 4.54 -0.82
C ASN A 580 -11.01 3.48 -1.86
N PHE A 581 -11.24 2.25 -1.42
CA PHE A 581 -11.57 1.09 -2.25
C PHE A 581 -13.04 0.70 -2.08
N LYS A 582 -13.79 0.60 -3.19
CA LYS A 582 -15.21 0.24 -3.21
C LYS A 582 -15.48 -0.96 -4.10
N SER A 583 -15.72 -2.11 -3.50
CA SER A 583 -16.12 -3.32 -4.20
C SER A 583 -17.64 -3.39 -4.39
N ASP A 584 -18.09 -4.04 -5.46
CA ASP A 584 -19.52 -4.30 -5.65
C ASP A 584 -19.97 -5.49 -4.79
N LYS A 585 -21.22 -5.48 -4.30
CA LYS A 585 -21.82 -6.61 -3.56
C LYS A 585 -21.73 -7.94 -4.32
N PHE A 586 -21.82 -7.90 -5.66
CA PHE A 586 -21.65 -9.07 -6.52
C PHE A 586 -20.27 -9.75 -6.41
N SER A 587 -19.20 -9.02 -6.05
CA SER A 587 -17.86 -9.60 -5.89
C SER A 587 -17.79 -10.61 -4.74
N LEU A 588 -18.64 -10.48 -3.71
CA LEU A 588 -18.71 -11.41 -2.57
C LEU A 588 -19.10 -12.83 -2.99
N ALA A 589 -19.92 -12.98 -4.03
CA ALA A 589 -20.25 -14.29 -4.59
C ALA A 589 -18.99 -15.03 -5.08
N GLY A 590 -17.99 -14.30 -5.59
CA GLY A 590 -16.72 -14.87 -6.03
C GLY A 590 -15.91 -15.48 -4.89
N LEU A 591 -15.87 -14.83 -3.72
CA LEU A 591 -15.21 -15.35 -2.52
C LEU A 591 -15.90 -16.61 -2.02
N LYS A 592 -17.24 -16.57 -1.89
CA LYS A 592 -18.04 -17.72 -1.45
C LYS A 592 -17.91 -18.91 -2.39
N ASP A 593 -18.05 -18.67 -3.70
CA ASP A 593 -17.89 -19.70 -4.74
C ASP A 593 -16.47 -20.26 -4.82
N ALA A 594 -15.44 -19.55 -4.35
CA ALA A 594 -14.07 -20.05 -4.28
C ALA A 594 -13.84 -21.02 -3.13
N GLY A 595 -14.64 -20.94 -2.05
CA GLY A 595 -14.48 -21.74 -0.83
C GLY A 595 -14.19 -20.93 0.45
N PHE A 596 -14.25 -19.59 0.41
CA PHE A 596 -14.16 -18.79 1.63
C PHE A 596 -15.48 -18.82 2.40
N GLY A 597 -15.41 -19.15 3.69
CA GLY A 597 -16.55 -19.11 4.62
C GLY A 597 -16.50 -17.91 5.57
N LEU A 598 -15.31 -17.35 5.81
CA LEU A 598 -15.07 -16.27 6.77
C LEU A 598 -14.21 -15.15 6.15
N VAL A 599 -14.54 -13.89 6.45
CA VAL A 599 -13.70 -12.73 6.13
C VAL A 599 -13.26 -11.97 7.39
N SER A 600 -12.06 -11.38 7.35
CA SER A 600 -11.67 -10.35 8.32
C SER A 600 -12.12 -8.97 7.81
N LEU A 601 -12.76 -8.20 8.69
CA LEU A 601 -13.00 -6.77 8.54
C LEU A 601 -12.01 -5.92 9.37
N ALA A 602 -11.06 -6.53 10.07
CA ALA A 602 -10.11 -5.77 10.86
C ALA A 602 -8.96 -5.24 10.00
N ASN A 603 -9.20 -4.22 9.16
CA ASN A 603 -8.16 -3.57 8.35
C ASN A 603 -8.40 -2.07 8.17
N ASN A 604 -7.41 -1.38 7.58
CA ASN A 604 -7.44 0.07 7.34
C ASN A 604 -8.36 0.52 6.19
N HIS A 605 -9.09 -0.39 5.52
CA HIS A 605 -9.92 -0.10 4.34
C HIS A 605 -11.42 -0.34 4.54
N SER A 606 -11.85 -0.96 5.63
CA SER A 606 -13.27 -1.23 5.89
C SER A 606 -14.15 0.01 6.10
N PHE A 607 -13.55 1.14 6.49
CA PHE A 607 -14.22 2.44 6.66
C PHE A 607 -13.93 3.44 5.53
N ASP A 608 -13.45 2.97 4.38
CA ASP A 608 -13.13 3.82 3.22
C ASP A 608 -14.31 4.69 2.74
N TYR A 609 -15.54 4.28 3.03
CA TYR A 609 -16.77 5.01 2.72
C TYR A 609 -17.55 5.38 4.00
N GLY A 610 -16.80 5.63 5.07
CA GLY A 610 -17.30 6.07 6.36
C GLY A 610 -18.21 5.05 7.04
N MET A 611 -18.99 5.55 8.01
CA MET A 611 -19.91 4.73 8.81
C MET A 611 -21.01 4.07 7.97
N THR A 612 -21.50 4.75 6.93
CA THR A 612 -22.49 4.17 5.99
C THR A 612 -21.85 3.01 5.23
N GLY A 613 -20.72 3.23 4.55
CA GLY A 613 -20.06 2.17 3.79
C GLY A 613 -19.67 0.96 4.62
N PHE A 614 -19.29 1.14 5.89
CA PHE A 614 -19.03 0.03 6.80
C PHE A 614 -20.31 -0.76 7.15
N ARG A 615 -21.43 -0.07 7.43
CA ARG A 615 -22.73 -0.74 7.67
C ARG A 615 -23.22 -1.50 6.45
N ASP A 616 -23.16 -0.88 5.27
CA ASP A 616 -23.49 -1.51 4.00
C ASP A 616 -22.61 -2.76 3.76
N THR A 617 -21.33 -2.74 4.18
CA THR A 617 -20.42 -3.88 4.06
C THR A 617 -20.84 -5.03 4.97
N VAL A 618 -21.22 -4.75 6.22
CA VAL A 618 -21.75 -5.75 7.16
C VAL A 618 -23.04 -6.38 6.62
N GLU A 619 -24.00 -5.56 6.19
CA GLU A 619 -25.26 -6.02 5.58
C GLU A 619 -25.02 -6.84 4.31
N ALA A 620 -24.06 -6.43 3.47
CA ALA A 620 -23.70 -7.17 2.26
C ALA A 620 -23.10 -8.55 2.54
N LEU A 621 -22.36 -8.71 3.64
CA LEU A 621 -21.79 -9.99 4.08
C LEU A 621 -22.86 -10.91 4.68
N GLU A 622 -23.75 -10.37 5.52
CA GLU A 622 -24.90 -11.08 6.09
C GLU A 622 -25.82 -11.62 4.98
N ASP A 623 -26.21 -10.78 4.01
CA ASP A 623 -27.00 -11.19 2.84
C ASP A 623 -26.29 -12.22 1.95
N SER A 624 -24.96 -12.14 1.85
CA SER A 624 -24.15 -13.11 1.10
C SER A 624 -23.98 -14.43 1.86
N GLN A 625 -24.33 -14.48 3.15
CA GLN A 625 -24.00 -15.56 4.09
C GLN A 625 -22.49 -15.86 4.09
N LEU A 626 -21.68 -14.79 4.12
CA LEU A 626 -20.26 -14.87 4.45
C LEU A 626 -20.10 -14.39 5.89
N ASP A 627 -19.54 -15.25 6.74
CA ASP A 627 -19.25 -14.85 8.11
C ASP A 627 -18.14 -13.79 8.12
N PHE A 628 -18.08 -13.00 9.19
CA PHE A 628 -17.01 -12.03 9.39
C PHE A 628 -16.54 -11.93 10.85
N VAL A 629 -15.32 -11.44 11.04
CA VAL A 629 -14.67 -11.17 12.34
C VAL A 629 -13.91 -9.85 12.32
N GLY A 630 -13.62 -9.31 13.51
CA GLY A 630 -12.73 -8.15 13.68
C GLY A 630 -13.35 -6.79 13.34
N GLY A 631 -14.63 -6.79 12.96
CA GLY A 631 -15.49 -5.62 12.85
C GLY A 631 -16.92 -5.98 13.21
N GLY A 632 -17.70 -5.00 13.65
CA GLY A 632 -19.09 -5.21 14.05
C GLY A 632 -19.84 -3.92 14.33
N LEU A 633 -21.15 -4.02 14.54
CA LEU A 633 -22.04 -2.91 14.88
C LEU A 633 -21.91 -2.47 16.35
N THR A 634 -21.30 -3.32 17.19
CA THR A 634 -20.95 -3.06 18.60
C THR A 634 -19.53 -3.55 18.88
N SER A 635 -18.94 -3.11 20.00
CA SER A 635 -17.66 -3.65 20.49
C SER A 635 -17.74 -5.14 20.79
N GLU A 636 -18.86 -5.63 21.34
CA GLU A 636 -19.05 -7.06 21.59
C GLU A 636 -18.92 -7.88 20.30
N GLN A 637 -19.62 -7.48 19.23
CA GLN A 637 -19.53 -8.16 17.94
C GLN A 637 -18.13 -8.06 17.31
N ALA A 638 -17.49 -6.88 17.39
CA ALA A 638 -16.17 -6.67 16.79
C ALA A 638 -15.07 -7.51 17.46
N TYR A 639 -15.11 -7.67 18.80
CA TYR A 639 -14.16 -8.46 19.58
C TYR A 639 -14.55 -9.93 19.75
N ALA A 640 -15.74 -10.36 19.33
CA ALA A 640 -16.14 -11.76 19.41
C ALA A 640 -15.36 -12.64 18.43
N ALA A 641 -15.08 -13.88 18.83
CA ALA A 641 -14.64 -14.90 17.91
C ALA A 641 -15.83 -15.45 17.11
N LYS A 642 -15.61 -15.77 15.82
CA LYS A 642 -16.53 -16.64 15.10
C LYS A 642 -16.19 -18.10 15.41
N SER A 643 -17.18 -18.86 15.86
CA SER A 643 -17.03 -20.25 16.31
C SER A 643 -17.62 -21.23 15.30
N TYR A 644 -16.87 -22.30 15.01
CA TYR A 644 -17.24 -23.41 14.14
C TYR A 644 -17.06 -24.73 14.87
N ASN A 645 -17.99 -25.67 14.68
CA ASN A 645 -17.83 -27.05 15.14
C ASN A 645 -17.40 -27.90 13.93
N ILE A 646 -16.11 -28.16 13.81
CA ILE A 646 -15.51 -28.87 12.67
C ILE A 646 -14.99 -30.22 13.17
N LYS A 647 -15.42 -31.32 12.56
CA LYS A 647 -14.96 -32.70 12.89
C LYS A 647 -15.00 -33.00 14.41
N GLY A 648 -16.01 -32.48 15.11
CA GLY A 648 -16.21 -32.65 16.56
C GLY A 648 -15.42 -31.70 17.47
N LYS A 649 -14.67 -30.74 16.91
CA LYS A 649 -13.86 -29.75 17.64
C LYS A 649 -14.41 -28.33 17.46
N LYS A 650 -14.40 -27.54 18.53
CA LYS A 650 -14.78 -26.13 18.48
C LYS A 650 -13.56 -25.27 18.11
N VAL A 651 -13.55 -24.79 16.87
CA VAL A 651 -12.55 -23.89 16.32
C VAL A 651 -13.09 -22.45 16.36
N LYS A 652 -12.31 -21.52 16.91
CA LYS A 652 -12.65 -20.10 17.01
C LYS A 652 -11.63 -19.25 16.26
N ILE A 653 -12.12 -18.30 15.46
CA ILE A 653 -11.28 -17.34 14.73
C ILE A 653 -11.59 -15.93 15.25
N MET A 654 -10.54 -15.14 15.52
CA MET A 654 -10.62 -13.73 15.92
C MET A 654 -9.82 -12.86 14.94
N ALA A 655 -10.13 -11.56 14.84
CA ALA A 655 -9.30 -10.63 14.08
C ALA A 655 -9.15 -9.26 14.74
N PHE A 656 -8.01 -8.60 14.50
CA PHE A 656 -7.65 -7.30 15.09
C PHE A 656 -6.87 -6.43 14.09
N SER A 657 -7.03 -5.10 14.14
CA SER A 657 -6.26 -4.18 13.31
C SER A 657 -5.33 -3.30 14.14
N LYS A 658 -4.03 -3.36 13.84
CA LYS A 658 -3.02 -2.39 14.29
C LYS A 658 -2.73 -1.34 13.21
N VAL A 659 -3.61 -1.20 12.23
CA VAL A 659 -3.53 -0.17 11.18
C VAL A 659 -4.90 0.50 11.08
N LEU A 660 -5.06 1.60 11.82
CA LEU A 660 -6.28 2.39 11.85
C LEU A 660 -5.91 3.84 11.46
N PRO A 661 -6.36 4.33 10.29
CA PRO A 661 -6.20 5.73 9.88
C PRO A 661 -6.79 6.73 10.90
N ASP A 662 -7.82 6.32 11.63
CA ASP A 662 -8.45 7.08 12.70
C ASP A 662 -8.91 6.14 13.82
N PHE A 663 -8.52 6.43 15.07
CA PHE A 663 -8.97 5.69 16.24
C PHE A 663 -10.47 5.81 16.50
N SER A 664 -11.16 6.78 15.87
CA SER A 664 -12.63 6.85 15.89
C SER A 664 -13.28 5.60 15.31
N TRP A 665 -12.57 4.81 14.50
CA TRP A 665 -13.02 3.56 13.89
C TRP A 665 -13.01 2.35 14.85
N VAL A 666 -12.40 2.46 16.04
CA VAL A 666 -12.46 1.37 17.05
C VAL A 666 -13.90 1.19 17.52
N ALA A 667 -14.41 -0.05 17.55
CA ALA A 667 -15.79 -0.34 17.98
C ALA A 667 -16.06 0.08 19.43
N GLY A 668 -17.30 0.52 19.71
CA GLY A 668 -17.80 0.80 21.06
C GLY A 668 -19.17 0.16 21.29
N GLU A 669 -19.67 0.21 22.52
CA GLU A 669 -20.88 -0.54 22.94
C GLU A 669 -22.09 -0.33 22.01
N ALA A 670 -22.36 0.91 21.61
CA ALA A 670 -23.40 1.28 20.66
C ALA A 670 -22.86 1.93 19.37
N LYS A 671 -21.59 1.69 19.03
CA LYS A 671 -20.90 2.34 17.90
C LYS A 671 -20.20 1.29 17.03
N PRO A 672 -20.58 1.13 15.75
CA PRO A 672 -19.89 0.23 14.83
C PRO A 672 -18.41 0.59 14.70
N GLY A 673 -17.59 -0.41 14.43
CA GLY A 673 -16.15 -0.24 14.32
C GLY A 673 -15.40 -1.56 14.22
N LEU A 674 -14.09 -1.44 14.35
CA LEU A 674 -13.12 -2.52 14.26
C LEU A 674 -12.54 -2.89 15.63
N ALA A 675 -12.07 -4.13 15.75
CA ALA A 675 -11.35 -4.60 16.91
C ALA A 675 -9.94 -3.97 17.00
N ASN A 676 -9.66 -3.32 18.14
CA ASN A 676 -8.41 -2.60 18.37
C ASN A 676 -7.21 -3.56 18.53
N GLY A 677 -6.29 -3.53 17.57
CA GLY A 677 -5.00 -4.22 17.62
C GLY A 677 -3.84 -3.40 18.20
N TYR A 678 -4.09 -2.20 18.75
CA TYR A 678 -3.06 -1.38 19.41
C TYR A 678 -2.90 -1.70 20.92
N GLU A 679 -3.83 -2.44 21.53
CA GLU A 679 -3.83 -2.76 22.97
C GLU A 679 -3.58 -4.25 23.21
N LEU A 680 -2.33 -4.64 23.44
CA LEU A 680 -1.95 -6.05 23.61
C LEU A 680 -2.71 -6.75 24.75
N GLU A 681 -2.87 -6.11 25.92
CA GLU A 681 -3.62 -6.73 27.04
C GLU A 681 -5.13 -6.83 26.78
N LEU A 682 -5.70 -6.02 25.89
CA LEU A 682 -7.08 -6.20 25.44
C LEU A 682 -7.18 -7.43 24.53
N MET A 683 -6.25 -7.61 23.59
CA MET A 683 -6.18 -8.82 22.75
C MET A 683 -6.00 -10.08 23.61
N LYS A 684 -5.02 -10.08 24.53
CA LYS A 684 -4.73 -11.21 25.44
C LYS A 684 -5.92 -11.56 26.34
N ARG A 685 -6.69 -10.57 26.85
CA ARG A 685 -7.92 -10.84 27.60
C ARG A 685 -9.01 -11.51 26.75
N ASN A 686 -9.21 -11.04 25.52
CA ASN A 686 -10.19 -11.63 24.62
C ASN A 686 -9.79 -13.06 24.20
N ILE A 687 -8.52 -13.32 23.87
CA ILE A 687 -8.01 -14.67 23.57
C ILE A 687 -8.25 -15.61 24.76
N ARG A 688 -7.90 -15.21 25.99
CA ARG A 688 -8.16 -16.01 27.20
C ARG A 688 -9.63 -16.31 27.41
N LYS A 689 -10.52 -15.33 27.18
CA LYS A 689 -11.98 -15.51 27.27
C LYS A 689 -12.45 -16.56 26.26
N GLU A 690 -12.10 -16.39 24.98
CA GLU A 690 -12.58 -17.25 23.90
C GLU A 690 -12.00 -18.67 23.95
N LYS A 691 -10.80 -18.85 24.54
CA LYS A 691 -10.17 -20.15 24.76
C LYS A 691 -10.83 -20.98 25.87
N GLN A 692 -11.63 -20.39 26.78
CA GLN A 692 -12.25 -21.12 27.89
C GLN A 692 -13.21 -22.23 27.44
N ASP A 693 -13.85 -22.08 26.28
CA ASP A 693 -14.82 -23.06 25.75
C ASP A 693 -14.44 -23.61 24.37
N ALA A 694 -13.23 -23.35 23.85
CA ALA A 694 -12.81 -23.76 22.51
C ALA A 694 -11.60 -24.72 22.53
N ASP A 695 -11.62 -25.71 21.65
CA ASP A 695 -10.47 -26.58 21.41
C ASP A 695 -9.31 -25.76 20.81
N TYR A 696 -9.59 -24.92 19.82
CA TYR A 696 -8.59 -24.13 19.09
C TYR A 696 -9.01 -22.67 18.88
N VAL A 697 -8.10 -21.71 19.09
CA VAL A 697 -8.31 -20.26 18.87
C VAL A 697 -7.23 -19.69 17.95
N PHE A 698 -7.61 -19.20 16.78
CA PHE A 698 -6.69 -18.56 15.83
C PHE A 698 -6.91 -17.04 15.74
N VAL A 699 -5.83 -16.28 15.58
CA VAL A 699 -5.87 -14.82 15.48
C VAL A 699 -5.38 -14.37 14.11
N TYR A 700 -6.22 -13.66 13.37
CA TYR A 700 -5.86 -12.99 12.12
C TYR A 700 -5.65 -11.49 12.37
N ILE A 701 -4.40 -11.00 12.30
CA ILE A 701 -4.05 -9.62 12.66
C ILE A 701 -3.51 -8.82 11.47
N HIS A 702 -4.06 -7.63 11.25
CA HIS A 702 -3.64 -6.69 10.18
C HIS A 702 -2.66 -5.68 10.78
N TRP A 703 -1.36 -5.77 10.46
CA TRP A 703 -0.30 -5.12 11.22
C TRP A 703 1.06 -4.97 10.50
N GLY A 704 1.98 -4.25 11.14
CA GLY A 704 3.36 -4.13 10.66
C GLY A 704 3.56 -2.94 9.72
N VAL A 705 4.57 -3.06 8.86
CA VAL A 705 5.08 -1.97 8.03
C VAL A 705 4.87 -2.31 6.56
N GLU A 706 4.12 -1.46 5.83
CA GLU A 706 3.93 -1.61 4.38
C GLU A 706 5.25 -1.86 3.63
N LYS A 707 5.23 -2.89 2.76
CA LYS A 707 6.34 -3.35 1.92
C LYS A 707 7.58 -3.85 2.67
N SER A 708 7.58 -3.90 4.01
CA SER A 708 8.66 -4.54 4.75
C SER A 708 8.59 -6.05 4.61
N ARG A 709 9.68 -6.68 4.13
CA ARG A 709 9.81 -8.15 4.08
C ARG A 709 10.16 -8.79 5.43
N LYS A 710 10.40 -7.99 6.48
CA LYS A 710 10.66 -8.47 7.84
C LYS A 710 9.65 -7.89 8.82
N PRO A 711 9.11 -8.68 9.77
CA PRO A 711 8.29 -8.16 10.84
C PRO A 711 9.09 -7.23 11.75
N GLU A 712 8.42 -6.20 12.26
CA GLU A 712 8.94 -5.37 13.34
C GLU A 712 9.15 -6.20 14.62
N PRO A 713 10.14 -5.87 15.48
CA PRO A 713 10.40 -6.62 16.71
C PRO A 713 9.17 -6.81 17.61
N PHE A 714 8.25 -5.82 17.65
CA PHE A 714 7.02 -5.93 18.42
C PHE A 714 6.05 -6.98 17.86
N GLN A 715 5.98 -7.21 16.54
CA GLN A 715 5.10 -8.22 15.95
C GLN A 715 5.48 -9.61 16.47
N ARG A 716 6.79 -9.86 16.60
CA ARG A 716 7.32 -11.10 17.15
C ARG A 716 7.00 -11.28 18.64
N ASP A 717 7.30 -10.27 19.46
CA ASP A 717 6.97 -10.27 20.91
C ASP A 717 5.47 -10.43 21.17
N TRP A 718 4.63 -9.76 20.38
CA TRP A 718 3.18 -9.77 20.54
C TRP A 718 2.55 -11.08 20.06
N ALA A 719 3.03 -11.67 18.94
CA ALA A 719 2.60 -13.00 18.48
C ALA A 719 2.80 -14.06 19.58
N ARG A 720 4.01 -14.09 20.16
CA ARG A 720 4.36 -15.00 21.25
C ARG A 720 3.47 -14.81 22.48
N GLN A 721 3.29 -13.57 22.94
CA GLN A 721 2.42 -13.27 24.08
C GLN A 721 0.92 -13.55 23.84
N MET A 722 0.46 -13.54 22.59
CA MET A 722 -0.89 -13.98 22.22
C MET A 722 -1.03 -15.51 22.28
N ILE A 723 -0.01 -16.26 21.83
CA ILE A 723 0.08 -17.72 22.01
C ILE A 723 0.12 -18.09 23.50
N ASP A 724 0.97 -17.43 24.30
CA ASP A 724 1.03 -17.60 25.77
C ASP A 724 -0.29 -17.25 26.49
N SER A 725 -1.21 -16.56 25.80
CA SER A 725 -2.54 -16.23 26.31
C SER A 725 -3.65 -17.17 25.82
N GLY A 726 -3.30 -18.20 25.04
CA GLY A 726 -4.20 -19.28 24.62
C GLY A 726 -4.47 -19.37 23.12
N ALA A 727 -3.81 -18.58 22.28
CA ALA A 727 -3.94 -18.70 20.82
C ALA A 727 -3.14 -19.89 20.28
N ASP A 728 -3.74 -20.65 19.37
CA ASP A 728 -3.17 -21.82 18.71
C ASP A 728 -2.46 -21.50 17.39
N GLY A 729 -2.59 -20.27 16.90
CA GLY A 729 -1.80 -19.78 15.77
C GLY A 729 -2.10 -18.32 15.46
N ILE A 730 -1.08 -17.61 14.96
CA ILE A 730 -1.16 -16.18 14.61
C ILE A 730 -0.90 -16.04 13.11
N ILE A 731 -1.85 -15.46 12.38
CA ILE A 731 -1.75 -15.17 10.95
C ILE A 731 -1.74 -13.64 10.79
N GLY A 732 -0.76 -13.11 10.07
CA GLY A 732 -0.61 -11.69 9.79
C GLY A 732 -0.95 -11.32 8.35
N SER A 733 -1.42 -10.09 8.15
CA SER A 733 -1.46 -9.40 6.85
C SER A 733 -1.22 -7.89 7.03
N HIS A 734 -1.37 -7.08 5.97
CA HIS A 734 -1.05 -5.64 5.80
C HIS A 734 0.26 -5.28 5.07
N PRO A 735 1.43 -5.91 5.29
CA PRO A 735 2.66 -5.48 4.62
C PRO A 735 2.63 -5.53 3.08
N HIS A 736 1.57 -6.07 2.47
CA HIS A 736 1.41 -6.24 1.01
C HIS A 736 2.53 -7.05 0.34
N VAL A 737 3.33 -7.76 1.14
CA VAL A 737 4.41 -8.68 0.75
C VAL A 737 4.44 -9.85 1.74
N LEU A 738 4.96 -11.00 1.31
CA LEU A 738 5.17 -12.13 2.22
C LEU A 738 6.27 -11.81 3.25
N GLN A 739 6.06 -12.28 4.49
CA GLN A 739 7.08 -12.31 5.55
C GLN A 739 7.23 -13.76 6.03
N GLY A 740 8.34 -14.06 6.70
CA GLY A 740 8.63 -15.43 7.15
C GLY A 740 7.70 -15.97 8.24
N PHE A 741 7.92 -17.23 8.57
CA PHE A 741 7.19 -18.00 9.58
C PHE A 741 8.01 -18.14 10.87
N GLU A 742 7.34 -18.56 11.95
CA GLU A 742 7.98 -18.97 13.21
C GLU A 742 7.12 -20.03 13.89
N TYR A 743 7.74 -21.02 14.53
CA TYR A 743 7.06 -21.90 15.49
C TYR A 743 7.45 -21.50 16.91
N TYR A 744 6.45 -21.22 17.75
CA TYR A 744 6.64 -20.85 19.15
C TYR A 744 5.74 -21.70 20.06
N ASN A 745 6.34 -22.40 21.03
CA ASN A 745 5.65 -23.39 21.88
C ASN A 745 4.81 -24.41 21.08
N GLY A 746 5.33 -24.85 19.93
CA GLY A 746 4.65 -25.77 19.01
C GLY A 746 3.51 -25.15 18.18
N LYS A 747 3.22 -23.85 18.33
CA LYS A 747 2.16 -23.14 17.61
C LYS A 747 2.72 -22.28 16.48
N PRO A 748 2.11 -22.28 15.28
CA PRO A 748 2.61 -21.53 14.13
C PRO A 748 2.30 -20.02 14.20
N ILE A 749 3.23 -19.24 13.68
CA ILE A 749 3.11 -17.81 13.43
C ILE A 749 3.47 -17.55 11.96
N ALA A 750 2.60 -16.87 11.22
CA ALA A 750 2.90 -16.28 9.93
C ALA A 750 2.83 -14.76 10.04
N TYR A 751 3.95 -14.06 9.84
CA TYR A 751 4.00 -12.63 10.12
C TYR A 751 3.27 -11.76 9.07
N SER A 752 3.26 -12.20 7.81
CA SER A 752 2.45 -11.67 6.73
C SER A 752 2.30 -12.71 5.62
N ILE A 753 1.08 -12.98 5.19
CA ILE A 753 0.77 -13.74 3.96
C ILE A 753 0.48 -12.85 2.74
N GLY A 754 0.79 -11.55 2.84
CA GLY A 754 0.83 -10.60 1.73
C GLY A 754 -0.52 -10.29 1.07
N ASN A 755 -0.47 -9.82 -0.17
CA ASN A 755 -1.68 -9.63 -0.98
C ASN A 755 -2.21 -10.99 -1.43
N PHE A 756 -3.53 -11.19 -1.47
CA PHE A 756 -4.18 -12.34 -2.10
C PHE A 756 -4.80 -12.00 -3.46
N LEU A 757 -5.71 -11.02 -3.49
CA LEU A 757 -6.35 -10.56 -4.71
C LEU A 757 -6.19 -9.06 -4.82
N PHE A 758 -5.38 -8.63 -5.79
CA PHE A 758 -5.11 -7.23 -6.08
C PHE A 758 -5.17 -6.94 -7.58
N PRO A 759 -5.39 -5.67 -7.97
CA PRO A 759 -5.28 -5.21 -9.35
C PRO A 759 -3.94 -5.54 -10.03
N ASP A 760 -3.95 -5.90 -11.31
CA ASP A 760 -2.77 -6.31 -12.12
C ASP A 760 -1.66 -5.23 -12.27
N TYR A 761 -1.76 -4.05 -11.65
CA TYR A 761 -0.61 -3.14 -11.54
C TYR A 761 0.41 -3.61 -10.49
N VAL A 762 0.05 -4.52 -9.57
CA VAL A 762 1.03 -5.08 -8.61
C VAL A 762 2.05 -5.94 -9.35
N LYS A 763 3.33 -5.80 -8.97
CA LYS A 763 4.50 -6.46 -9.57
C LYS A 763 5.57 -6.73 -8.50
N GLY A 764 6.50 -7.64 -8.80
CA GLY A 764 7.53 -8.10 -7.87
C GLY A 764 6.91 -8.75 -6.63
N ASP A 765 7.53 -8.53 -5.47
CA ASP A 765 7.12 -9.08 -4.16
C ASP A 765 5.65 -8.80 -3.80
N LYS A 766 5.08 -7.69 -4.30
CA LYS A 766 3.67 -7.31 -4.07
C LYS A 766 2.67 -8.12 -4.90
N ALA A 767 3.14 -8.79 -5.94
CA ALA A 767 2.36 -9.74 -6.73
C ALA A 767 2.61 -11.19 -6.26
N GLN A 768 3.58 -11.42 -5.37
CA GLN A 768 3.82 -12.71 -4.78
C GLN A 768 2.76 -12.98 -3.71
N THR A 769 2.08 -14.12 -3.83
CA THR A 769 0.92 -14.47 -3.00
C THR A 769 0.94 -15.97 -2.69
N GLY A 770 -0.09 -16.47 -2.00
CA GLY A 770 -0.29 -17.88 -1.76
C GLY A 770 -1.49 -18.17 -0.87
N LEU A 771 -1.68 -19.45 -0.59
CA LEU A 771 -2.59 -19.97 0.43
C LEU A 771 -1.77 -20.57 1.57
N LEU A 772 -2.11 -20.22 2.81
CA LEU A 772 -1.53 -20.80 4.00
C LEU A 772 -2.52 -21.80 4.59
N HIS A 773 -2.10 -23.04 4.80
CA HIS A 773 -2.91 -24.09 5.39
C HIS A 773 -2.43 -24.43 6.80
N LEU A 774 -3.37 -24.59 7.72
CA LEU A 774 -3.16 -25.18 9.03
C LEU A 774 -3.96 -26.49 9.08
N ASP A 775 -3.25 -27.61 9.03
CA ASP A 775 -3.82 -28.95 9.23
C ASP A 775 -3.69 -29.32 10.71
N ILE A 776 -4.83 -29.59 11.36
CA ILE A 776 -4.94 -29.80 12.81
C ILE A 776 -5.39 -31.22 13.10
N GLN A 777 -4.62 -31.96 13.90
CA GLN A 777 -4.91 -33.33 14.29
C GLN A 777 -4.27 -33.65 15.64
N ASP A 778 -5.04 -34.27 16.53
CA ASP A 778 -4.62 -34.74 17.87
C ASP A 778 -3.90 -33.70 18.77
N GLY A 779 -4.04 -32.41 18.44
CA GLY A 779 -3.45 -31.26 19.15
C GLY A 779 -2.32 -30.58 18.38
N ASP A 780 -1.71 -31.28 17.42
CA ASP A 780 -0.66 -30.78 16.54
C ASP A 780 -1.24 -29.93 15.41
N ILE A 781 -0.46 -28.93 14.99
CA ILE A 781 -0.85 -27.93 13.98
C ILE A 781 0.28 -27.77 12.97
N THR A 782 0.11 -28.42 11.83
CA THR A 782 1.05 -28.41 10.71
C THR A 782 0.76 -27.24 9.78
N LEU A 783 1.75 -26.39 9.54
CA LEU A 783 1.66 -25.26 8.61
C LEU A 783 2.21 -25.68 7.23
N SER A 784 1.48 -25.36 6.17
CA SER A 784 2.01 -25.39 4.81
C SER A 784 1.61 -24.15 4.01
N PHE A 785 2.39 -23.80 2.98
CA PHE A 785 2.18 -22.61 2.16
C PHE A 785 2.32 -22.93 0.67
N SER A 786 1.23 -22.75 -0.08
CA SER A 786 1.15 -22.94 -1.54
C SER A 786 1.38 -21.58 -2.25
N PRO A 787 2.53 -21.36 -2.95
CA PRO A 787 2.82 -20.08 -3.60
C PRO A 787 2.07 -19.89 -4.92
N TYR A 788 1.58 -18.69 -5.13
CA TYR A 788 0.86 -18.23 -6.32
C TYR A 788 1.34 -16.82 -6.71
N ARG A 789 0.98 -16.35 -7.92
CA ARG A 789 1.27 -14.98 -8.36
C ARG A 789 0.02 -14.26 -8.87
N ILE A 790 -0.13 -12.99 -8.47
CA ILE A 790 -1.20 -12.11 -8.94
C ILE A 790 -0.87 -11.64 -10.36
N VAL A 791 -1.68 -12.06 -11.34
CA VAL A 791 -1.51 -11.75 -12.76
C VAL A 791 -2.89 -11.58 -13.42
N ARG A 792 -3.11 -10.48 -14.16
CA ARG A 792 -4.36 -10.18 -14.89
C ARG A 792 -5.62 -10.26 -14.01
N ASP A 793 -5.53 -9.72 -12.80
CA ASP A 793 -6.57 -9.77 -11.76
C ASP A 793 -6.99 -11.20 -11.36
N GLN A 794 -6.06 -12.17 -11.43
CA GLN A 794 -6.24 -13.55 -10.98
C GLN A 794 -5.11 -14.00 -10.08
N ILE A 795 -5.40 -14.99 -9.24
CA ILE A 795 -4.40 -15.79 -8.52
C ILE A 795 -3.99 -16.93 -9.46
N VAL A 796 -2.77 -16.88 -10.00
CA VAL A 796 -2.26 -17.78 -11.05
C VAL A 796 -1.17 -18.69 -10.48
N PRO A 797 -1.19 -20.01 -10.76
CA PRO A 797 -0.20 -20.95 -10.22
C PRO A 797 1.18 -20.66 -10.81
N GLN A 798 2.19 -20.84 -9.98
CA GLN A 798 3.60 -20.73 -10.36
C GLN A 798 4.17 -22.09 -10.77
N SER A 799 5.21 -22.07 -11.62
CA SER A 799 5.98 -23.27 -11.94
C SER A 799 6.69 -23.83 -10.70
N ASP A 800 7.06 -25.11 -10.72
CA ASP A 800 7.75 -25.77 -9.60
C ASP A 800 9.03 -25.04 -9.22
N GLN A 801 9.80 -24.58 -10.21
CA GLN A 801 11.03 -23.81 -10.00
C GLN A 801 10.75 -22.43 -9.37
N GLU A 802 9.65 -21.76 -9.73
CA GLU A 802 9.26 -20.50 -9.09
C GLU A 802 8.76 -20.71 -7.65
N ARG A 803 7.98 -21.76 -7.38
CA ARG A 803 7.51 -22.11 -6.03
C ARG A 803 8.69 -22.40 -5.10
N GLU A 804 9.67 -23.15 -5.60
CA GLU A 804 10.91 -23.48 -4.92
C GLU A 804 11.74 -22.24 -4.52
N VAL A 805 11.82 -21.22 -5.39
CA VAL A 805 12.46 -19.94 -5.06
C VAL A 805 11.70 -19.22 -3.93
N VAL A 806 10.36 -19.19 -3.99
CA VAL A 806 9.54 -18.54 -2.96
C VAL A 806 9.67 -19.23 -1.61
N TRP A 807 9.73 -20.56 -1.57
CA TRP A 807 9.95 -21.31 -0.34
C TRP A 807 11.31 -21.02 0.29
N ARG A 808 12.41 -20.99 -0.49
CA ARG A 808 13.74 -20.61 0.02
C ARG A 808 13.80 -19.16 0.50
N GLU A 809 13.12 -18.24 -0.19
CA GLU A 809 13.01 -16.84 0.25
C GLU A 809 12.24 -16.74 1.58
N LEU A 810 11.17 -17.51 1.76
CA LEU A 810 10.41 -17.54 3.02
C LEU A 810 11.20 -18.17 4.16
N GLU A 811 11.96 -19.23 3.89
CA GLU A 811 12.87 -19.86 4.85
C GLU A 811 13.91 -18.85 5.36
N GLY A 812 14.59 -18.13 4.46
CA GLY A 812 15.55 -17.07 4.81
C GLY A 812 14.94 -15.82 5.47
N LEU A 813 13.61 -15.67 5.46
CA LEU A 813 12.87 -14.63 6.18
C LEU A 813 12.26 -15.13 7.50
N SER A 814 12.30 -16.43 7.76
CA SER A 814 11.68 -17.07 8.92
C SER A 814 12.55 -16.95 10.18
N TYR A 815 11.97 -17.29 11.34
CA TYR A 815 12.60 -17.16 12.64
C TYR A 815 12.54 -18.46 13.44
N GLY A 816 13.64 -18.75 14.14
CA GLY A 816 13.95 -20.10 14.61
C GLY A 816 14.56 -20.93 13.49
N GLU A 817 14.82 -22.20 13.76
CA GLU A 817 15.19 -23.16 12.73
C GLU A 817 13.90 -23.61 12.03
N ILE A 818 13.65 -23.02 10.87
CA ILE A 818 12.54 -23.33 9.97
C ILE A 818 13.13 -23.92 8.70
N GLU A 819 12.54 -25.00 8.20
CA GLU A 819 12.81 -25.60 6.90
C GLU A 819 11.50 -25.62 6.09
N ILE A 820 11.53 -25.26 4.81
CA ILE A 820 10.34 -25.25 3.95
C ILE A 820 10.51 -26.26 2.81
N SER A 821 10.08 -27.50 3.08
CA SER A 821 10.26 -28.64 2.19
C SER A 821 9.01 -28.89 1.35
N ASN A 822 9.06 -28.57 0.06
CA ASN A 822 7.91 -28.52 -0.86
C ASN A 822 6.74 -27.66 -0.32
N GLY A 823 7.01 -26.63 0.48
CA GLY A 823 5.97 -25.80 1.08
C GLY A 823 5.33 -26.36 2.34
N LEU A 824 5.71 -27.54 2.81
CA LEU A 824 5.51 -27.91 4.22
C LEU A 824 6.51 -27.13 5.07
N VAL A 825 6.06 -26.49 6.15
CA VAL A 825 6.91 -25.68 7.02
C VAL A 825 7.19 -26.44 8.30
N LEU A 826 8.45 -26.82 8.50
CA LEU A 826 8.94 -27.62 9.62
C LEU A 826 9.66 -26.72 10.63
N GLY A 827 9.56 -27.02 11.93
CA GLY A 827 10.23 -26.27 13.00
C GLY A 827 10.85 -27.18 14.07
N THR A 828 12.08 -26.89 14.51
CA THR A 828 12.84 -27.79 15.39
C THR A 828 12.46 -27.69 16.88
N ASN A 829 11.95 -26.55 17.35
CA ASN A 829 11.66 -26.29 18.78
C ASN A 829 10.35 -26.92 19.31
N SER A 830 10.28 -28.26 19.27
CA SER A 830 9.49 -29.05 20.22
C SER A 830 10.52 -29.76 21.10
N VAL A 831 10.51 -29.47 22.41
CA VAL A 831 11.62 -29.77 23.31
C VAL A 831 12.01 -31.25 23.29
N ILE A 832 13.26 -31.54 22.91
CA ILE A 832 13.92 -32.80 23.25
C ILE A 832 14.22 -32.78 24.75
N ALA A 833 13.31 -33.35 25.54
CA ALA A 833 13.60 -33.77 26.90
C ALA A 833 14.11 -35.21 26.86
N GLY A 834 15.39 -35.41 26.52
CA GLY A 834 15.98 -36.75 26.51
C GLY A 834 17.20 -36.95 25.60
N LYS A 835 18.37 -36.48 26.04
CA LYS A 835 19.62 -37.24 25.98
C LYS A 835 20.62 -36.72 27.01
#